data_AF-A0A803L801-F1
#
_entry.id   AF-A0A803L801-F1
#
_cell.length_a   1.000
_cell.length_b   1.000
_cell.length_c   1.000
_cell.angle_alpha   90.00
_cell.angle_beta   90.00
_cell.angle_gamma   90.00
#
_symmetry.space_group_name_H-M   'P 1'
#
loop_
_entity.id
_entity.type
_entity.pdbx_description
1 polymer ?
#
loop_
_entity_poly.entity_id
_entity_poly.type
_entity_poly.pdbx_seq_one_letter_code
_entity_poly.pdbx_strand_id
1 'polypeptide(L)'
;QIQRQAARARKLEEEDFEKNRSVFLDAIKDVEDAPENEEYSAGNSGSGDDLFGEIDKAIAQKRKEFVKKGLLEPNPPKKKEVEEVVVDDELEEEEVVDLEEIDELQGLRVVDEGEKEGDDNGKVNIVEPRFKMTLAELLDECKVVPISVYGNLEVEITGIEHDSRLVNAGDLYVCCVGSVTEVDGHLCLSEADKRGAVAVVASKEIDIEESFGCKALVIVEDTDAALPALAAAFFRCPTKHMSVIGITGTHEKTATAFLIKTMYEAMGLRTGMMSSVAYYVHGDNKLESPEANPDAILVQKLMAKMLHNGTEAVVMEASFNELARGRCEEVDFDIAVFTNLSREHSDFQGTEEEYRLAQAKLFSRMVDPDRHRKIVNVDDPNASFYIAQGNPNVPVLTFAIDNKDADVHPLKFELSLFETTVLVNTPQGILEISSGLLGRHNIYSILAAVTVGIAVGALLEDIVRGIEEVDAVPGRCEVIDEEQAFGVIVDHACTPPALSRLLDSVRELKPRRIITVIGSCGEKERGKRPLLTKIATDKSDVTMLTSDNPGSEDPLDILDDMLVGVGWTMQDYLKYGENDYYPPLPNGHRLFLHDIRRVAVRCAVAMGEEGDMVVVAGKGHEAYQIEGDKKEFFDDREECREALQYVDELHQAGIDTSEFPWRLPESH
;
A
#
# COMPACT_ATOMS: atom_id res chain seq x y z
N GLN A 1 37.14 10.96 15.02
CA GLN A 1 36.29 9.91 15.64
C GLN A 1 36.06 8.75 14.71
N ILE A 2 35.59 8.98 13.48
CA ILE A 2 35.42 7.98 12.41
C ILE A 2 36.66 7.08 12.21
N GLN A 3 37.86 7.66 12.14
CA GLN A 3 39.10 6.87 12.01
C GLN A 3 39.38 5.94 13.21
N ARG A 4 38.95 6.30 14.43
CA ARG A 4 39.08 5.43 15.62
C ARG A 4 38.05 4.30 15.59
N GLN A 5 36.82 4.57 15.14
CA GLN A 5 35.79 3.53 14.96
C GLN A 5 36.20 2.56 13.86
N ALA A 6 36.69 3.04 12.72
CA ALA A 6 37.22 2.21 11.64
C ALA A 6 38.41 1.34 12.10
N ALA A 7 39.33 1.89 12.89
CA ALA A 7 40.44 1.11 13.45
C ALA A 7 39.97 0.04 14.45
N ARG A 8 38.92 0.32 15.25
CA ARG A 8 38.33 -0.64 16.18
C ARG A 8 37.59 -1.76 15.45
N ALA A 9 36.85 -1.43 14.39
CA ALA A 9 36.17 -2.40 13.53
C ALA A 9 37.17 -3.34 12.85
N ARG A 10 38.23 -2.80 12.22
CA ARG A 10 39.31 -3.62 11.62
C ARG A 10 39.96 -4.55 12.62
N LYS A 11 40.17 -4.10 13.87
CA LYS A 11 40.76 -4.93 14.92
C LYS A 11 39.82 -6.09 15.32
N LEU A 12 38.52 -5.82 15.41
CA LEU A 12 37.52 -6.86 15.70
C LEU A 12 37.42 -7.86 14.54
N GLU A 13 37.48 -7.40 13.29
CA GLU A 13 37.52 -8.27 12.10
C GLU A 13 38.77 -9.15 12.06
N GLU A 14 39.95 -8.61 12.40
CA GLU A 14 41.19 -9.39 12.50
C GLU A 14 41.13 -10.43 13.64
N GLU A 15 40.59 -10.04 14.80
CA GLU A 15 40.40 -10.95 15.96
C GLU A 15 39.40 -12.07 15.63
N ASP A 16 38.31 -11.76 14.91
CA ASP A 16 37.32 -12.75 14.48
C ASP A 16 37.86 -13.68 13.38
N PHE A 17 38.60 -13.14 12.41
CA PHE A 17 39.27 -13.94 11.38
C PHE A 17 40.24 -14.95 11.99
N GLU A 18 41.08 -14.56 12.95
CA GLU A 18 41.99 -15.51 13.61
C GLU A 18 41.23 -16.56 14.44
N LYS A 19 40.11 -16.18 15.06
CA LYS A 19 39.25 -17.11 15.83
C LYS A 19 38.58 -18.15 14.95
N ASN A 20 38.10 -17.76 13.76
CA ASN A 20 37.30 -18.58 12.85
C ASN A 20 38.07 -18.99 11.57
N ARG A 21 39.40 -18.89 11.60
CA ARG A 21 40.26 -19.00 10.42
C ARG A 21 40.03 -20.25 9.57
N SER A 22 39.81 -21.41 10.20
CA SER A 22 39.56 -22.66 9.48
C SER A 22 38.27 -22.61 8.66
N VAL A 23 37.20 -22.03 9.23
CA VAL A 23 35.90 -21.90 8.57
C VAL A 23 36.00 -20.98 7.36
N PHE A 24 36.70 -19.84 7.51
CA PHE A 24 36.93 -18.91 6.40
C PHE A 24 37.76 -19.52 5.27
N LEU A 25 38.81 -20.27 5.60
CA LEU A 25 39.66 -20.92 4.60
C LEU A 25 38.92 -22.05 3.87
N ASP A 26 38.09 -22.82 4.58
CA ASP A 26 37.28 -23.88 3.98
C ASP A 26 36.19 -23.30 3.05
N ALA A 27 35.52 -22.21 3.43
CA ALA A 27 34.45 -21.59 2.65
C ALA A 27 34.90 -21.08 1.27
N ILE A 28 36.15 -20.63 1.15
CA ILE A 28 36.71 -20.09 -0.09
C ILE A 28 37.62 -21.09 -0.81
N LYS A 29 37.77 -22.31 -0.27
CA LYS A 29 38.73 -23.32 -0.73
C LYS A 29 38.45 -23.79 -2.16
N ASP A 30 37.18 -23.83 -2.55
CA ASP A 30 36.73 -24.39 -3.83
C ASP A 30 36.32 -23.30 -4.84
N VAL A 31 36.51 -22.02 -4.50
CA VAL A 31 36.24 -20.89 -5.40
C VAL A 31 37.30 -20.87 -6.52
N GLU A 32 36.88 -20.57 -7.75
CA GLU A 32 37.79 -20.45 -8.88
C GLU A 32 38.80 -19.30 -8.69
N ASP A 33 40.04 -19.52 -9.14
CA ASP A 33 41.05 -18.48 -9.07
C ASP A 33 40.78 -17.42 -10.15
N ALA A 34 40.92 -16.14 -9.80
CA ALA A 34 40.78 -15.05 -10.77
C ALA A 34 41.76 -15.23 -11.95
N PRO A 35 41.33 -15.09 -13.22
CA PRO A 35 42.17 -15.32 -14.39
C PRO A 35 43.46 -14.49 -14.35
N GLU A 36 44.58 -15.10 -14.73
CA GLU A 36 45.92 -14.51 -14.52
C GLU A 36 46.22 -13.30 -15.43
N ASN A 37 45.47 -13.10 -16.52
CA ASN A 37 45.68 -12.01 -17.48
C ASN A 37 44.34 -11.52 -18.06
N GLU A 38 43.68 -10.60 -17.36
CA GLU A 38 42.72 -9.69 -17.98
C GLU A 38 42.66 -8.43 -17.11
N GLU A 39 43.21 -7.32 -17.62
CA GLU A 39 42.62 -6.02 -17.34
C GLU A 39 41.19 -6.09 -17.88
N TYR A 40 40.23 -6.49 -17.04
CA TYR A 40 38.82 -6.38 -17.36
C TYR A 40 38.52 -4.89 -17.48
N SER A 41 38.61 -4.40 -18.71
CA SER A 41 38.21 -3.06 -19.09
C SER A 41 36.76 -2.87 -18.69
N ALA A 42 36.48 -1.82 -17.91
CA ALA A 42 35.14 -1.29 -17.76
C ALA A 42 34.62 -0.91 -19.16
N GLY A 43 33.82 -1.79 -19.75
CA GLY A 43 33.37 -1.67 -21.13
C GLY A 43 32.10 -2.47 -21.33
N ASN A 44 30.98 -1.75 -21.28
CA ASN A 44 29.63 -2.14 -21.70
C ASN A 44 28.91 -3.23 -20.89
N SER A 45 28.47 -2.86 -19.69
CA SER A 45 27.11 -3.17 -19.23
C SER A 45 26.65 -2.03 -18.32
N GLY A 46 25.97 -1.05 -18.90
CA GLY A 46 25.29 0.00 -18.15
C GLY A 46 24.03 -0.56 -17.50
N SER A 47 24.19 -1.24 -16.37
CA SER A 47 23.13 -1.51 -15.39
C SER A 47 23.81 -1.78 -14.06
N GLY A 48 23.50 -0.99 -13.04
CA GLY A 48 24.10 -1.07 -11.71
C GLY A 48 23.67 -2.30 -10.88
N ASP A 49 23.39 -3.44 -11.50
CA ASP A 49 22.70 -4.59 -10.89
C ASP A 49 23.43 -5.92 -11.14
N ASP A 50 24.76 -5.97 -11.05
CA ASP A 50 25.48 -7.26 -10.92
C ASP A 50 26.24 -7.33 -9.60
N LEU A 51 25.50 -7.20 -8.50
CA LEU A 51 26.02 -7.31 -7.13
C LEU A 51 26.70 -8.67 -6.91
N PHE A 52 26.17 -9.73 -7.50
CA PHE A 52 26.71 -11.09 -7.37
C PHE A 52 28.05 -11.23 -8.10
N GLY A 53 28.19 -10.68 -9.31
CA GLY A 53 29.47 -10.66 -10.03
C GLY A 53 30.56 -9.84 -9.31
N GLU A 54 30.20 -8.74 -8.66
CA GLU A 54 31.14 -7.96 -7.84
C GLU A 54 31.59 -8.72 -6.58
N ILE A 55 30.67 -9.44 -5.93
CA ILE A 55 30.97 -10.31 -4.78
C ILE A 55 31.92 -11.44 -5.19
N ASP A 56 31.63 -12.14 -6.30
CA ASP A 56 32.49 -13.22 -6.80
C ASP A 56 33.90 -12.73 -7.13
N LYS A 57 34.01 -11.54 -7.73
CA LYS A 57 35.29 -10.89 -8.01
C LYS A 57 36.07 -10.57 -6.72
N ALA A 58 35.39 -10.08 -5.68
CA ALA A 58 36.01 -9.79 -4.40
C ALA A 58 36.50 -11.07 -3.68
N ILE A 59 35.72 -12.15 -3.73
CA ILE A 59 36.07 -13.45 -3.15
C ILE A 59 37.28 -14.05 -3.89
N ALA A 60 37.30 -14.02 -5.22
CA ALA A 60 38.41 -14.53 -6.02
C ALA A 60 39.71 -13.75 -5.76
N GLN A 61 39.63 -12.41 -5.59
CA GLN A 61 40.79 -11.59 -5.21
C GLN A 61 41.30 -11.92 -3.80
N LYS A 62 40.39 -12.15 -2.84
CA LYS A 62 40.76 -12.52 -1.46
C LYS A 62 41.41 -13.90 -1.39
N ARG A 63 40.89 -14.88 -2.14
CA ARG A 63 41.52 -16.18 -2.30
C ARG A 63 42.96 -16.07 -2.83
N LYS A 64 43.18 -15.28 -3.88
CA LYS A 64 44.52 -15.01 -4.44
C LYS A 64 45.49 -14.41 -3.41
N GLU A 65 45.00 -13.52 -2.55
CA GLU A 65 45.77 -12.96 -1.44
C GLU A 65 46.19 -14.04 -0.43
N PHE A 66 45.28 -14.97 -0.10
CA PHE A 66 45.54 -16.08 0.83
C PHE A 66 46.46 -17.15 0.24
N VAL A 67 46.35 -17.48 -1.04
CA VAL A 67 47.32 -18.34 -1.74
C VAL A 67 48.71 -17.70 -1.68
N LYS A 68 48.83 -16.39 -1.95
CA LYS A 68 50.11 -15.66 -1.87
C LYS A 68 50.70 -15.63 -0.45
N LYS A 69 49.85 -15.61 0.58
CA LYS A 69 50.24 -15.69 1.99
C LYS A 69 50.53 -17.11 2.46
N GLY A 70 50.40 -18.13 1.59
CA GLY A 70 50.63 -19.53 1.92
C GLY A 70 49.55 -20.16 2.79
N LEU A 71 48.35 -19.57 2.82
CA LEU A 71 47.21 -20.04 3.62
C LEU A 71 46.28 -20.99 2.87
N LEU A 72 46.38 -21.01 1.54
CA LEU A 72 45.64 -21.91 0.64
C LEU A 72 46.59 -22.46 -0.42
N GLU A 73 46.32 -23.67 -0.89
CA GLU A 73 47.01 -24.24 -2.05
C GLU A 73 46.42 -23.66 -3.35
N PRO A 74 47.24 -23.35 -4.37
CA PRO A 74 46.73 -22.92 -5.67
C PRO A 74 45.93 -24.05 -6.34
N ASN A 75 44.87 -23.70 -7.07
CA ASN A 75 44.09 -24.70 -7.79
C ASN A 75 44.94 -25.39 -8.88
N PRO A 76 44.69 -26.68 -9.18
CA PRO A 76 45.34 -27.35 -10.30
C PRO A 76 45.00 -26.62 -11.62
N PRO A 77 45.97 -26.44 -12.53
CA PRO A 77 45.73 -25.76 -13.80
C PRO A 77 44.66 -26.53 -14.61
N LYS A 78 43.58 -25.83 -15.00
CA LYS A 78 42.53 -26.38 -15.88
C LYS A 78 43.17 -26.98 -17.14
N LYS A 79 43.00 -28.29 -17.37
CA LYS A 79 43.30 -28.91 -18.67
C LYS A 79 42.33 -28.29 -19.68
N LYS A 80 42.86 -27.68 -20.74
CA LYS A 80 42.06 -27.28 -21.90
C LYS A 80 41.58 -28.55 -22.59
N GLU A 81 40.33 -28.93 -22.38
CA GLU A 81 39.64 -29.82 -23.31
C GLU A 81 39.33 -28.98 -24.56
N VAL A 82 39.99 -29.36 -25.66
CA VAL A 82 39.71 -28.85 -27.00
C VAL A 82 38.66 -29.79 -27.56
N GLU A 83 37.39 -29.41 -27.51
CA GLU A 83 36.40 -30.02 -28.41
C GLU A 83 36.53 -29.34 -29.78
N GLU A 84 37.24 -30.03 -30.68
CA GLU A 84 37.22 -29.73 -32.10
C GLU A 84 35.81 -30.00 -32.64
N VAL A 85 35.15 -28.94 -33.10
CA VAL A 85 33.98 -29.03 -33.99
C VAL A 85 34.46 -29.60 -35.32
N VAL A 86 34.18 -30.88 -35.56
CA VAL A 86 34.29 -31.49 -36.89
C VAL A 86 32.92 -31.47 -37.54
N VAL A 87 32.87 -30.76 -38.66
CA VAL A 87 31.79 -30.69 -39.63
C VAL A 87 31.63 -32.06 -40.29
N ASP A 88 30.43 -32.63 -40.28
CA ASP A 88 30.05 -33.68 -41.23
C ASP A 88 28.70 -33.31 -41.85
N ASP A 89 28.73 -33.13 -43.17
CA ASP A 89 27.63 -32.81 -44.06
C ASP A 89 26.89 -34.10 -44.43
N GLU A 90 25.67 -34.34 -43.96
CA GLU A 90 24.68 -35.13 -44.72
C GLU A 90 23.26 -34.57 -44.50
N LEU A 91 22.65 -34.10 -45.59
CA LEU A 91 21.25 -33.70 -45.72
C LEU A 91 20.36 -34.94 -45.84
N GLU A 92 19.19 -34.92 -45.22
CA GLU A 92 17.98 -35.57 -45.74
C GLU A 92 16.82 -34.55 -45.80
N GLU A 93 16.03 -34.68 -46.85
CA GLU A 93 14.97 -33.77 -47.31
C GLU A 93 13.59 -34.10 -46.68
N GLU A 94 12.68 -33.11 -46.76
CA GLU A 94 11.24 -33.12 -46.41
C GLU A 94 10.96 -32.91 -44.90
N GLU A 95 10.31 -31.84 -44.42
CA GLU A 95 9.05 -31.24 -44.86
C GLU A 95 9.08 -29.70 -44.71
N VAL A 96 8.48 -29.03 -45.69
CA VAL A 96 8.15 -27.60 -45.64
C VAL A 96 6.86 -27.46 -44.83
N VAL A 97 6.90 -26.78 -43.68
CA VAL A 97 5.69 -26.42 -42.93
C VAL A 97 5.44 -24.94 -43.11
N ASP A 98 4.32 -24.61 -43.77
CA ASP A 98 3.87 -23.26 -44.06
C ASP A 98 3.59 -22.47 -42.76
N LEU A 99 4.22 -21.31 -42.64
CA LEU A 99 4.09 -20.40 -41.49
C LEU A 99 2.73 -19.67 -41.43
N GLU A 100 1.79 -19.99 -42.31
CA GLU A 100 0.43 -19.40 -42.35
C GLU A 100 -0.63 -20.24 -41.60
N GLU A 101 -0.31 -21.46 -41.14
CA GLU A 101 -1.27 -22.33 -40.42
C GLU A 101 -1.14 -22.28 -38.88
N ILE A 102 -0.11 -21.59 -38.36
CA ILE A 102 0.08 -21.41 -36.89
C ILE A 102 -0.74 -20.22 -36.35
N ASP A 103 -1.11 -19.26 -37.20
CA ASP A 103 -1.85 -18.06 -36.79
C ASP A 103 -3.38 -18.28 -36.68
N GLU A 104 -3.91 -19.38 -37.24
CA GLU A 104 -5.35 -19.74 -37.15
C GLU A 104 -5.71 -20.67 -35.98
N LEU A 105 -4.74 -21.10 -35.15
CA LEU A 105 -4.98 -22.00 -34.01
C LEU A 105 -4.90 -21.34 -32.62
N GLN A 106 -4.85 -20.01 -32.53
CA GLN A 106 -5.05 -19.26 -31.27
C GLN A 106 -6.49 -18.75 -31.04
N GLY A 107 -7.46 -19.19 -31.85
CA GLY A 107 -8.86 -18.85 -31.69
C GLY A 107 -9.72 -20.10 -31.51
N LEU A 108 -9.70 -20.73 -30.33
CA LEU A 108 -10.78 -21.55 -29.75
C LEU A 108 -10.23 -22.36 -28.56
N ARG A 109 -10.70 -22.08 -27.34
CA ARG A 109 -10.79 -23.13 -26.32
C ARG A 109 -12.20 -23.22 -25.75
N VAL A 110 -12.71 -24.42 -25.99
CA VAL A 110 -13.93 -25.03 -25.50
C VAL A 110 -13.78 -25.28 -23.99
N VAL A 111 -14.87 -25.04 -23.27
CA VAL A 111 -15.08 -25.41 -21.87
C VAL A 111 -14.99 -26.93 -21.74
N ASP A 112 -14.16 -27.43 -20.84
CA ASP A 112 -14.33 -28.79 -20.32
C ASP A 112 -14.38 -28.75 -18.80
N GLU A 113 -15.46 -29.31 -18.27
CA GLU A 113 -15.74 -29.42 -16.85
C GLU A 113 -14.95 -30.58 -16.25
N GLY A 114 -14.31 -30.32 -15.12
CA GLY A 114 -13.93 -31.35 -14.15
C GLY A 114 -12.45 -31.65 -14.07
N GLU A 115 -11.79 -31.09 -13.05
CA GLU A 115 -11.07 -31.89 -12.04
C GLU A 115 -10.74 -31.01 -10.82
N LYS A 116 -10.79 -31.64 -9.65
CA LYS A 116 -10.74 -31.03 -8.32
C LYS A 116 -9.31 -30.71 -7.87
N GLU A 117 -9.22 -29.66 -7.06
CA GLU A 117 -8.31 -29.46 -5.91
C GLU A 117 -6.89 -30.03 -6.04
N GLY A 118 -5.97 -29.13 -6.38
CA GLY A 118 -4.57 -29.21 -6.00
C GLY A 118 -4.17 -27.83 -5.46
N ASP A 119 -3.82 -27.81 -4.18
CA ASP A 119 -3.24 -26.70 -3.43
C ASP A 119 -1.92 -26.28 -4.10
N ASP A 120 -2.00 -25.32 -5.02
CA ASP A 120 -0.84 -24.69 -5.64
C ASP A 120 -0.90 -23.21 -5.30
N ASN A 121 0.10 -22.74 -4.56
CA ASN A 121 0.30 -21.35 -4.15
C ASN A 121 0.76 -20.53 -5.38
N GLY A 122 -0.02 -20.63 -6.45
CA GLY A 122 0.28 -20.13 -7.79
C GLY A 122 -0.04 -18.64 -7.87
N LYS A 123 0.98 -17.80 -7.68
CA LYS A 123 0.90 -16.40 -8.10
C LYS A 123 0.46 -16.38 -9.56
N VAL A 124 -0.72 -15.85 -9.83
CA VAL A 124 -1.20 -15.66 -11.20
C VAL A 124 -0.22 -14.69 -11.86
N ASN A 125 0.36 -15.08 -13.00
CA ASN A 125 1.18 -14.17 -13.78
C ASN A 125 0.25 -13.07 -14.32
N ILE A 126 0.31 -11.89 -13.69
CA ILE A 126 -0.48 -10.74 -14.09
C ILE A 126 0.05 -10.26 -15.45
N VAL A 127 -0.79 -10.37 -16.48
CA VAL A 127 -0.41 -10.00 -17.85
C VAL A 127 -0.61 -8.50 -18.04
N GLU A 128 0.41 -7.84 -18.60
CA GLU A 128 0.30 -6.43 -18.99
C GLU A 128 -0.43 -6.29 -20.34
N PRO A 129 -1.61 -5.66 -20.38
CA PRO A 129 -2.29 -5.40 -21.64
C PRO A 129 -1.49 -4.42 -22.51
N ARG A 130 -1.50 -4.65 -23.83
CA ARG A 130 -0.95 -3.72 -24.81
C ARG A 130 -2.06 -2.93 -25.47
N PHE A 131 -1.95 -1.60 -25.42
CA PHE A 131 -2.88 -0.69 -26.07
C PHE A 131 -2.20 0.00 -27.24
N LYS A 132 -2.96 0.18 -28.32
CA LYS A 132 -2.57 1.01 -29.45
C LYS A 132 -3.81 1.61 -30.08
N MET A 133 -3.70 2.86 -30.51
CA MET A 133 -4.70 3.54 -31.32
C MET A 133 -4.07 4.74 -32.03
N THR A 134 -4.73 5.26 -33.06
CA THR A 134 -4.27 6.50 -33.69
C THR A 134 -4.69 7.72 -32.85
N LEU A 135 -3.98 8.83 -32.98
CA LEU A 135 -4.39 10.09 -32.35
C LEU A 135 -5.77 10.54 -32.85
N ALA A 136 -6.09 10.30 -34.13
CA ALA A 136 -7.41 10.56 -34.68
C ALA A 136 -8.52 9.77 -33.97
N GLU A 137 -8.33 8.46 -33.79
CA GLU A 137 -9.26 7.59 -33.05
C GLU A 137 -9.43 8.07 -31.61
N LEU A 138 -8.34 8.45 -30.94
CA LEU A 138 -8.38 8.91 -29.55
C LEU A 138 -9.24 10.16 -29.40
N LEU A 139 -9.05 11.14 -30.29
CA LEU A 139 -9.80 12.40 -30.26
C LEU A 139 -11.29 12.21 -30.55
N ASP A 140 -11.64 11.27 -31.44
CA ASP A 140 -13.04 10.94 -31.72
C ASP A 140 -13.71 10.24 -30.51
N GLU A 141 -13.02 9.28 -29.89
CA GLU A 141 -13.56 8.50 -28.77
C GLU A 141 -13.67 9.29 -27.46
N CYS A 142 -12.69 10.15 -27.13
CA CYS A 142 -12.69 10.91 -25.89
C CYS A 142 -13.66 12.10 -25.89
N LYS A 143 -14.18 12.50 -27.07
CA LYS A 143 -15.08 13.66 -27.24
C LYS A 143 -14.52 15.00 -26.75
N VAL A 144 -13.21 15.07 -26.51
CA VAL A 144 -12.52 16.33 -26.20
C VAL A 144 -12.46 17.15 -27.49
N VAL A 145 -12.95 18.39 -27.44
CA VAL A 145 -12.96 19.27 -28.62
C VAL A 145 -11.65 20.04 -28.66
N PRO A 146 -10.78 19.81 -29.66
CA PRO A 146 -9.54 20.56 -29.80
C PRO A 146 -9.83 21.99 -30.28
N ILE A 147 -9.08 22.96 -29.75
CA ILE A 147 -9.02 24.34 -30.25
C ILE A 147 -8.29 24.37 -31.58
N SER A 148 -7.17 23.65 -31.67
CA SER A 148 -6.38 23.52 -32.89
C SER A 148 -5.59 22.21 -32.90
N VAL A 149 -5.26 21.73 -34.09
CA VAL A 149 -4.51 20.50 -34.31
C VAL A 149 -3.44 20.77 -35.36
N TYR A 150 -2.22 20.33 -35.09
CA TYR A 150 -1.06 20.43 -35.98
C TYR A 150 -0.41 19.06 -36.16
N GLY A 151 0.22 18.83 -37.32
CA GLY A 151 0.95 17.59 -37.61
C GLY A 151 0.09 16.42 -38.07
N ASN A 152 0.59 15.19 -37.85
CA ASN A 152 -0.02 13.95 -38.36
C ASN A 152 -0.94 13.28 -37.32
N LEU A 153 -2.25 13.36 -37.52
CA LEU A 153 -3.26 12.69 -36.69
C LEU A 153 -3.29 11.16 -36.82
N GLU A 154 -2.70 10.60 -37.87
CA GLU A 154 -2.60 9.15 -38.07
C GLU A 154 -1.39 8.54 -37.34
N VAL A 155 -0.76 9.30 -36.45
CA VAL A 155 0.32 8.76 -35.60
C VAL A 155 -0.24 7.73 -34.63
N GLU A 156 0.38 6.55 -34.59
CA GLU A 156 0.06 5.50 -33.63
C GLU A 156 0.62 5.89 -32.25
N ILE A 157 -0.24 5.79 -31.23
CA ILE A 157 0.08 6.02 -29.83
C ILE A 157 0.00 4.68 -29.10
N THR A 158 1.01 4.37 -28.30
CA THR A 158 1.12 3.11 -27.54
C THR A 158 1.03 3.30 -26.02
N GLY A 159 0.97 4.54 -25.55
CA GLY A 159 0.78 4.89 -24.14
C GLY A 159 0.39 6.36 -23.97
N ILE A 160 0.06 6.75 -22.74
CA ILE A 160 -0.31 8.12 -22.39
C ILE A 160 0.30 8.45 -21.03
N GLU A 161 0.96 9.60 -20.92
CA GLU A 161 1.60 10.05 -19.68
C GLU A 161 1.51 11.58 -19.54
N HIS A 162 1.39 12.06 -18.29
CA HIS A 162 1.49 13.50 -17.97
C HIS A 162 2.78 13.84 -17.20
N ASP A 163 3.42 12.85 -16.58
CA ASP A 163 4.74 13.00 -15.98
C ASP A 163 5.82 12.69 -17.02
N SER A 164 6.58 13.72 -17.41
CA SER A 164 7.64 13.57 -18.41
C SER A 164 8.68 12.51 -18.04
N ARG A 165 8.84 12.17 -16.76
CA ARG A 165 9.80 11.15 -16.28
C ARG A 165 9.33 9.72 -16.54
N LEU A 166 8.04 9.52 -16.80
CA LEU A 166 7.43 8.21 -17.04
C LEU A 166 7.18 7.93 -18.53
N VAL A 167 7.30 8.95 -19.39
CA VAL A 167 7.16 8.85 -20.84
C VAL A 167 8.10 7.80 -21.42
N ASN A 168 7.56 6.95 -22.29
CA ASN A 168 8.27 5.99 -23.14
C ASN A 168 8.09 6.33 -24.63
N ALA A 169 8.89 5.67 -25.47
CA ALA A 169 8.79 5.82 -26.91
C ALA A 169 7.42 5.34 -27.42
N GLY A 170 6.70 6.22 -28.13
CA GLY A 170 5.35 5.93 -28.64
C GLY A 170 4.22 6.54 -27.80
N ASP A 171 4.53 7.18 -26.66
CA ASP A 171 3.51 7.74 -25.79
C ASP A 171 3.00 9.11 -26.26
N LEU A 172 1.74 9.39 -25.90
CA LEU A 172 1.15 10.71 -25.91
C LEU A 172 1.50 11.43 -24.61
N TYR A 173 2.10 12.62 -24.71
CA TYR A 173 2.39 13.45 -23.55
C TYR A 173 1.32 14.53 -23.35
N VAL A 174 0.72 14.60 -22.15
CA VAL A 174 -0.29 15.61 -21.79
C VAL A 174 0.32 16.67 -20.88
N CYS A 175 0.32 17.93 -21.33
CA CYS A 175 0.88 19.06 -20.59
C CYS A 175 -0.13 19.58 -19.55
N CYS A 176 -0.20 18.92 -18.39
CA CYS A 176 -0.99 19.40 -17.26
C CYS A 176 -0.41 20.70 -16.67
N VAL A 177 -1.28 21.61 -16.22
CA VAL A 177 -0.84 22.87 -15.61
C VAL A 177 -0.55 22.58 -14.14
N GLY A 178 0.75 22.53 -13.80
CA GLY A 178 1.19 22.23 -12.44
C GLY A 178 0.53 23.13 -11.38
N SER A 179 0.19 22.52 -10.23
CA SER A 179 -0.21 23.25 -9.03
C SER A 179 0.96 24.03 -8.41
N VAL A 180 0.75 24.75 -7.30
CA VAL A 180 1.78 25.58 -6.64
C VAL A 180 3.07 24.79 -6.30
N THR A 181 2.96 23.48 -6.10
CA THR A 181 4.05 22.57 -5.75
C THR A 181 4.54 21.69 -6.91
N GLU A 182 3.88 21.74 -8.06
CA GLU A 182 4.19 20.89 -9.23
C GLU A 182 4.76 21.75 -10.36
N VAL A 183 5.65 21.14 -11.16
CA VAL A 183 6.22 21.82 -12.32
C VAL A 183 5.18 21.83 -13.43
N ASP A 184 4.99 22.99 -14.07
CA ASP A 184 4.13 23.11 -15.25
C ASP A 184 4.61 22.15 -16.36
N GLY A 185 3.74 21.22 -16.80
CA GLY A 185 4.08 20.19 -17.77
C GLY A 185 4.55 20.76 -19.12
N HIS A 186 4.15 21.99 -19.45
CA HIS A 186 4.63 22.70 -20.64
C HIS A 186 6.14 23.01 -20.58
N LEU A 187 6.72 23.12 -19.39
CA LEU A 187 8.17 23.32 -19.20
C LEU A 187 8.97 22.03 -19.38
N CYS A 188 8.30 20.87 -19.32
CA CYS A 188 8.93 19.55 -19.39
C CYS A 188 8.88 18.91 -20.78
N LEU A 189 8.41 19.63 -21.81
CA LEU A 189 8.30 19.15 -23.18
C LEU A 189 9.62 18.59 -23.75
N SER A 190 10.74 19.26 -23.47
CA SER A 190 12.05 18.78 -23.95
C SER A 190 12.44 17.42 -23.36
N GLU A 191 12.01 17.12 -22.14
CA GLU A 191 12.26 15.82 -21.52
C GLU A 191 11.35 14.74 -22.10
N ALA A 192 10.06 15.05 -22.28
CA ALA A 192 9.09 14.13 -22.90
C ALA A 192 9.50 13.78 -24.35
N ASP A 193 9.93 14.77 -25.14
CA ASP A 193 10.39 14.57 -26.51
C ASP A 193 11.65 13.68 -26.57
N LYS A 194 12.63 13.92 -25.69
CA LYS A 194 13.84 13.08 -25.58
C LYS A 194 13.54 11.63 -25.24
N ARG A 195 12.48 11.39 -24.48
CA ARG A 195 12.02 10.05 -24.09
C ARG A 195 11.17 9.37 -25.17
N GLY A 196 10.80 10.10 -26.22
CA GLY A 196 10.17 9.55 -27.41
C GLY A 196 8.65 9.75 -27.48
N ALA A 197 8.12 10.79 -26.83
CA ALA A 197 6.73 11.19 -27.04
C ALA A 197 6.47 11.42 -28.55
N VAL A 198 5.40 10.82 -29.08
CA VAL A 198 5.06 10.91 -30.52
C VAL A 198 4.02 11.99 -30.81
N ALA A 199 3.25 12.37 -29.80
CA ALA A 199 2.24 13.41 -29.85
C ALA A 199 2.17 14.16 -28.53
N VAL A 200 1.67 15.39 -28.57
CA VAL A 200 1.50 16.26 -27.40
C VAL A 200 0.08 16.83 -27.34
N VAL A 201 -0.52 16.84 -26.17
CA VAL A 201 -1.74 17.62 -25.85
C VAL A 201 -1.36 18.74 -24.89
N ALA A 202 -1.74 19.98 -25.20
CA ALA A 202 -1.37 21.16 -24.41
C ALA A 202 -2.51 22.18 -24.32
N SER A 203 -2.46 23.06 -23.32
CA SER A 203 -3.41 24.18 -23.17
C SER A 203 -2.84 25.53 -23.63
N LYS A 204 -1.53 25.59 -23.88
CA LYS A 204 -0.82 26.77 -24.37
C LYS A 204 -0.27 26.50 -25.77
N GLU A 205 -0.19 27.53 -26.61
CA GLU A 205 0.48 27.43 -27.91
C GLU A 205 1.96 27.08 -27.70
N ILE A 206 2.42 26.05 -28.43
CA ILE A 206 3.80 25.56 -28.42
C ILE A 206 4.27 25.55 -29.88
N ASP A 207 5.47 26.09 -30.13
CA ASP A 207 6.09 26.05 -31.44
C ASP A 207 6.87 24.72 -31.61
N ILE A 208 6.27 23.76 -32.32
CA ILE A 208 6.82 22.40 -32.48
C ILE A 208 7.65 22.24 -33.75
N GLU A 209 7.44 23.09 -34.76
CA GLU A 209 8.00 22.88 -36.10
C GLU A 209 9.54 23.06 -36.15
N GLU A 210 10.16 23.75 -35.19
CA GLU A 210 11.60 23.99 -35.18
C GLU A 210 12.38 23.31 -34.04
N SER A 211 11.71 22.76 -33.01
CA SER A 211 12.39 22.39 -31.75
C SER A 211 12.16 20.97 -31.23
N PHE A 212 11.17 20.21 -31.73
CA PHE A 212 10.78 18.91 -31.14
C PHE A 212 10.54 17.84 -32.21
N GLY A 213 10.81 16.56 -31.88
CA GLY A 213 10.60 15.40 -32.73
C GLY A 213 9.15 14.86 -32.77
N CYS A 214 8.27 15.42 -31.94
CA CYS A 214 6.85 15.09 -31.88
C CYS A 214 6.14 15.30 -33.24
N LYS A 215 5.32 14.32 -33.65
CA LYS A 215 4.67 14.30 -34.97
C LYS A 215 3.33 15.03 -35.00
N ALA A 216 2.73 15.30 -33.85
CA ALA A 216 1.43 15.94 -33.72
C ALA A 216 1.29 16.76 -32.43
N LEU A 217 0.47 17.81 -32.51
CA LEU A 217 0.10 18.66 -31.39
C LEU A 217 -1.38 18.96 -31.40
N VAL A 218 -2.01 18.76 -30.25
CA VAL A 218 -3.41 19.09 -30.01
C VAL A 218 -3.47 20.15 -28.93
N ILE A 219 -4.09 21.29 -29.26
CA ILE A 219 -4.37 22.33 -28.29
C ILE A 219 -5.80 22.19 -27.79
N VAL A 220 -5.98 22.11 -26.48
CA VAL A 220 -7.29 22.05 -25.79
C VAL A 220 -7.44 23.25 -24.86
N GLU A 221 -8.66 23.53 -24.40
CA GLU A 221 -8.89 24.65 -23.47
C GLU A 221 -8.27 24.38 -22.09
N ASP A 222 -8.45 23.15 -21.58
CA ASP A 222 -7.99 22.73 -20.26
C ASP A 222 -7.48 21.29 -20.34
N THR A 223 -6.17 21.10 -20.10
CA THR A 223 -5.52 19.80 -20.15
C THR A 223 -5.86 18.94 -18.94
N ASP A 224 -6.09 19.54 -17.76
CA ASP A 224 -6.43 18.82 -16.54
C ASP A 224 -7.87 18.27 -16.61
N ALA A 225 -8.79 19.03 -17.22
CA ALA A 225 -10.14 18.55 -17.51
C ALA A 225 -10.19 17.50 -18.64
N ALA A 226 -9.27 17.59 -19.62
CA ALA A 226 -9.22 16.63 -20.73
C ALA A 226 -8.55 15.30 -20.35
N LEU A 227 -7.65 15.29 -19.37
CA LEU A 227 -6.83 14.14 -19.00
C LEU A 227 -7.65 12.87 -18.68
N PRO A 228 -8.71 12.91 -17.85
CA PRO A 228 -9.50 11.72 -17.55
C PRO A 228 -10.18 11.13 -18.79
N ALA A 229 -10.72 11.97 -19.67
CA ALA A 229 -11.38 11.56 -20.91
C ALA A 229 -10.40 10.93 -21.91
N LEU A 230 -9.22 11.52 -22.06
CA LEU A 230 -8.15 10.96 -22.89
C LEU A 230 -7.68 9.60 -22.35
N ALA A 231 -7.45 9.49 -21.04
CA ALA A 231 -7.04 8.23 -20.42
C ALA A 231 -8.12 7.14 -20.59
N ALA A 232 -9.37 7.47 -20.31
CA ALA A 232 -10.48 6.52 -20.43
C ALA A 232 -10.69 6.04 -21.86
N ALA A 233 -10.56 6.92 -22.86
CA ALA A 233 -10.64 6.51 -24.26
C ALA A 233 -9.45 5.63 -24.67
N PHE A 234 -8.23 6.02 -24.30
CA PHE A 234 -7.01 5.25 -24.62
C PHE A 234 -7.08 3.82 -24.07
N PHE A 235 -7.56 3.66 -22.84
CA PHE A 235 -7.72 2.37 -22.18
C PHE A 235 -9.07 1.68 -22.48
N ARG A 236 -9.84 2.18 -23.46
CA ARG A 236 -11.11 1.59 -23.95
C ARG A 236 -12.22 1.49 -22.89
N CYS A 237 -12.31 2.47 -21.99
CA CYS A 237 -13.33 2.63 -20.95
C CYS A 237 -13.58 1.33 -20.14
N PRO A 238 -12.56 0.79 -19.45
CA PRO A 238 -12.60 -0.54 -18.85
C PRO A 238 -13.75 -0.73 -17.84
N THR A 239 -14.13 0.35 -17.15
CA THR A 239 -15.18 0.36 -16.12
C THR A 239 -16.59 0.12 -16.68
N LYS A 240 -16.80 0.25 -17.99
CA LYS A 240 -18.08 -0.11 -18.63
C LYS A 240 -18.29 -1.63 -18.77
N HIS A 241 -17.24 -2.41 -18.54
CA HIS A 241 -17.23 -3.86 -18.73
C HIS A 241 -17.07 -4.63 -17.41
N MET A 242 -17.10 -3.93 -16.27
CA MET A 242 -17.02 -4.51 -14.92
C MET A 242 -18.07 -3.84 -14.03
N SER A 243 -18.48 -4.51 -12.95
CA SER A 243 -19.29 -3.89 -11.91
C SER A 243 -18.40 -3.04 -10.98
N VAL A 244 -18.62 -1.74 -10.86
CA VAL A 244 -17.77 -0.85 -10.06
C VAL A 244 -18.51 -0.31 -8.84
N ILE A 245 -17.94 -0.56 -7.66
CA ILE A 245 -18.47 -0.14 -6.36
C ILE A 245 -17.59 0.98 -5.81
N GLY A 246 -18.13 2.19 -5.72
CA GLY A 246 -17.44 3.36 -5.17
C GLY A 246 -17.79 3.60 -3.71
N ILE A 247 -16.78 3.74 -2.86
CA ILE A 247 -16.96 3.98 -1.42
C ILE A 247 -16.39 5.35 -1.06
N THR A 248 -17.24 6.23 -0.54
CA THR A 248 -16.84 7.57 -0.09
C THR A 248 -17.24 7.82 1.37
N GLY A 249 -16.55 8.77 1.99
CA GLY A 249 -16.71 9.14 3.38
C GLY A 249 -15.37 9.52 4.02
N THR A 250 -15.40 10.06 5.24
CA THR A 250 -14.18 10.43 5.96
C THR A 250 -13.46 9.19 6.49
N HIS A 251 -14.21 8.24 7.05
CA HIS A 251 -13.66 7.07 7.72
C HIS A 251 -14.24 5.74 7.18
N GLU A 252 -13.66 4.62 7.63
CA GLU A 252 -14.10 3.24 7.33
C GLU A 252 -14.12 2.80 5.85
N LYS A 253 -13.68 3.64 4.92
CA LYS A 253 -13.63 3.31 3.48
C LYS A 253 -12.85 2.03 3.21
N THR A 254 -11.64 1.94 3.76
CA THR A 254 -10.74 0.80 3.55
C THR A 254 -11.32 -0.49 4.09
N ALA A 255 -11.81 -0.51 5.33
CA ALA A 255 -12.41 -1.72 5.91
C ALA A 255 -13.66 -2.15 5.13
N THR A 256 -14.51 -1.20 4.74
CA THR A 256 -15.68 -1.46 3.90
C THR A 256 -15.28 -2.01 2.53
N ALA A 257 -14.17 -1.54 1.94
CA ALA A 257 -13.68 -2.01 0.65
C ALA A 257 -13.24 -3.48 0.70
N PHE A 258 -12.50 -3.88 1.74
CA PHE A 258 -12.08 -5.26 1.95
C PHE A 258 -13.29 -6.19 2.15
N LEU A 259 -14.24 -5.80 3.00
CA LEU A 259 -15.45 -6.58 3.26
C LEU A 259 -16.31 -6.77 1.99
N ILE A 260 -16.44 -5.73 1.16
CA ILE A 260 -17.18 -5.86 -0.11
C ILE A 260 -16.41 -6.73 -1.10
N LYS A 261 -15.07 -6.61 -1.17
CA LYS A 261 -14.24 -7.46 -2.04
C LYS A 261 -14.46 -8.94 -1.73
N THR A 262 -14.27 -9.33 -0.47
CA THR A 262 -14.39 -10.74 -0.06
C THR A 262 -15.83 -11.25 -0.14
N MET A 263 -16.82 -10.38 0.07
CA MET A 263 -18.23 -10.71 -0.22
C MET A 263 -18.46 -11.05 -1.70
N TYR A 264 -17.95 -10.26 -2.63
CA TYR A 264 -18.07 -10.57 -4.06
C TYR A 264 -17.25 -11.82 -4.45
N GLU A 265 -16.09 -12.04 -3.83
CA GLU A 265 -15.31 -13.28 -4.03
C GLU A 265 -16.05 -14.51 -3.50
N ALA A 266 -16.73 -14.41 -2.35
CA ALA A 266 -17.61 -15.46 -1.84
C ALA A 266 -18.75 -15.76 -2.82
N MET A 267 -19.31 -14.74 -3.49
CA MET A 267 -20.29 -14.92 -4.56
C MET A 267 -19.73 -15.59 -5.83
N GLY A 268 -18.41 -15.86 -5.88
CA GLY A 268 -17.73 -16.52 -6.99
C GLY A 268 -17.24 -15.57 -8.09
N LEU A 269 -17.24 -14.26 -7.84
CA LEU A 269 -16.80 -13.26 -8.81
C LEU A 269 -15.32 -12.91 -8.63
N ARG A 270 -14.60 -12.76 -9.75
CA ARG A 270 -13.22 -12.26 -9.72
C ARG A 270 -13.24 -10.77 -9.40
N THR A 271 -12.83 -10.42 -8.17
CA THR A 271 -13.02 -9.07 -7.65
C THR A 271 -11.72 -8.33 -7.43
N GLY A 272 -11.51 -7.27 -8.19
CA GLY A 272 -10.42 -6.33 -8.00
C GLY A 272 -10.72 -5.32 -6.91
N MET A 273 -9.67 -4.67 -6.40
CA MET A 273 -9.82 -3.62 -5.42
C MET A 273 -8.82 -2.50 -5.64
N MET A 274 -9.29 -1.27 -5.48
CA MET A 274 -8.48 -0.06 -5.43
C MET A 274 -8.66 0.62 -4.07
N SER A 275 -7.70 0.46 -3.16
CA SER A 275 -7.76 1.00 -1.81
C SER A 275 -6.50 1.82 -1.47
N SER A 276 -6.57 2.60 -0.39
CA SER A 276 -5.41 3.35 0.11
C SER A 276 -4.26 2.47 0.64
N VAL A 277 -4.50 1.17 0.82
CA VAL A 277 -3.55 0.21 1.39
C VAL A 277 -2.94 -0.69 0.31
N ALA A 278 -3.74 -1.08 -0.68
CA ALA A 278 -3.32 -2.01 -1.72
C ALA A 278 -4.26 -1.98 -2.93
N TYR A 279 -3.70 -2.39 -4.06
CA TYR A 279 -4.41 -2.65 -5.31
C TYR A 279 -4.37 -4.15 -5.61
N TYR A 280 -5.49 -4.73 -6.01
CA TYR A 280 -5.61 -6.15 -6.34
C TYR A 280 -6.27 -6.33 -7.69
N VAL A 281 -5.76 -7.28 -8.48
CA VAL A 281 -6.44 -7.72 -9.71
C VAL A 281 -7.67 -8.55 -9.36
N HIS A 282 -7.47 -9.63 -8.62
CA HIS A 282 -8.49 -10.46 -7.98
C HIS A 282 -7.81 -11.45 -7.03
N GLY A 283 -8.52 -11.95 -6.01
CA GLY A 283 -7.92 -12.80 -4.98
C GLY A 283 -6.77 -12.08 -4.28
N ASP A 284 -5.65 -12.77 -4.11
CA ASP A 284 -4.43 -12.24 -3.46
C ASP A 284 -3.42 -11.64 -4.45
N ASN A 285 -3.79 -11.50 -5.72
CA ASN A 285 -2.91 -10.98 -6.76
C ASN A 285 -2.76 -9.45 -6.63
N LYS A 286 -1.86 -9.04 -5.74
CA LYS A 286 -1.53 -7.63 -5.46
C LYS A 286 -0.79 -7.00 -6.65
N LEU A 287 -1.21 -5.81 -7.03
CA LEU A 287 -0.54 -4.95 -7.99
C LEU A 287 0.53 -4.13 -7.29
N GLU A 288 1.65 -3.88 -7.97
CA GLU A 288 2.65 -2.92 -7.52
C GLU A 288 2.00 -1.54 -7.41
N SER A 289 1.98 -0.99 -6.19
CA SER A 289 1.42 0.33 -5.93
C SER A 289 2.55 1.36 -5.92
N PRO A 290 2.49 2.42 -6.74
CA PRO A 290 3.24 3.62 -6.44
C PRO A 290 2.71 4.22 -5.11
N GLU A 291 3.61 4.79 -4.31
CA GLU A 291 3.30 5.42 -3.00
C GLU A 291 2.40 6.67 -3.11
N ALA A 292 2.03 7.07 -4.33
CA ALA A 292 1.25 8.26 -4.61
C ALA A 292 -0.23 7.94 -4.89
N ASN A 293 -1.13 8.79 -4.37
CA ASN A 293 -2.54 8.80 -4.75
C ASN A 293 -2.66 8.76 -6.29
N PRO A 294 -3.36 7.78 -6.86
CA PRO A 294 -3.32 7.53 -8.30
C PRO A 294 -3.95 8.72 -9.05
N ASP A 295 -3.35 9.09 -10.17
CA ASP A 295 -3.95 10.05 -11.10
C ASP A 295 -4.96 9.36 -12.03
N ALA A 296 -5.61 10.14 -12.91
CA ALA A 296 -6.63 9.62 -13.82
C ALA A 296 -6.06 8.59 -14.82
N ILE A 297 -4.80 8.74 -15.25
CA ILE A 297 -4.14 7.78 -16.14
C ILE A 297 -3.96 6.46 -15.41
N LEU A 298 -3.36 6.50 -14.22
CA LEU A 298 -3.07 5.31 -13.44
C LEU A 298 -4.35 4.56 -13.06
N VAL A 299 -5.43 5.27 -12.69
CA VAL A 299 -6.73 4.65 -12.43
C VAL A 299 -7.21 3.86 -13.66
N GLN A 300 -7.24 4.48 -14.83
CA GLN A 300 -7.71 3.81 -16.06
C GLN A 300 -6.79 2.66 -16.48
N LYS A 301 -5.47 2.84 -16.36
CA LYS A 301 -4.45 1.80 -16.64
C LYS A 301 -4.63 0.58 -15.74
N LEU A 302 -4.79 0.79 -14.42
CA LEU A 302 -5.00 -0.28 -13.46
C LEU A 302 -6.33 -1.00 -13.72
N MET A 303 -7.42 -0.26 -13.95
CA MET A 303 -8.73 -0.85 -14.28
C MET A 303 -8.68 -1.68 -15.58
N ALA A 304 -7.96 -1.21 -16.59
CA ALA A 304 -7.80 -1.94 -17.83
C ALA A 304 -6.94 -3.20 -17.67
N LYS A 305 -5.91 -3.14 -16.81
CA LYS A 305 -5.13 -4.30 -16.39
C LYS A 305 -5.96 -5.31 -15.61
N MET A 306 -6.84 -4.85 -14.71
CA MET A 306 -7.80 -5.70 -14.00
C MET A 306 -8.72 -6.44 -14.99
N LEU A 307 -9.40 -5.68 -15.86
CA LEU A 307 -10.30 -6.24 -16.87
C LEU A 307 -9.58 -7.26 -17.77
N HIS A 308 -8.38 -6.96 -18.24
CA HIS A 308 -7.59 -7.86 -19.09
C HIS A 308 -7.26 -9.19 -18.41
N ASN A 309 -7.07 -9.18 -17.09
CA ASN A 309 -6.80 -10.37 -16.29
C ASN A 309 -8.09 -11.04 -15.77
N GLY A 310 -9.27 -10.63 -16.28
CA GLY A 310 -10.55 -11.29 -16.03
C GLY A 310 -11.26 -10.84 -14.75
N THR A 311 -10.94 -9.66 -14.22
CA THR A 311 -11.72 -9.05 -13.14
C THR A 311 -13.14 -8.72 -13.63
N GLU A 312 -14.16 -9.08 -12.85
CA GLU A 312 -15.58 -8.90 -13.17
C GLU A 312 -16.22 -7.78 -12.33
N ALA A 313 -15.71 -7.58 -11.12
CA ALA A 313 -16.15 -6.51 -10.22
C ALA A 313 -14.94 -5.79 -9.62
N VAL A 314 -15.05 -4.48 -9.37
CA VAL A 314 -14.01 -3.69 -8.72
C VAL A 314 -14.60 -2.87 -7.58
N VAL A 315 -13.97 -2.98 -6.41
CA VAL A 315 -14.28 -2.13 -5.26
C VAL A 315 -13.25 -1.01 -5.18
N MET A 316 -13.69 0.24 -5.21
CA MET A 316 -12.82 1.40 -5.26
C MET A 316 -13.13 2.38 -4.12
N GLU A 317 -12.10 2.73 -3.34
CA GLU A 317 -12.16 3.91 -2.49
C GLU A 317 -12.22 5.16 -3.38
N ALA A 318 -13.27 5.98 -3.20
CA ALA A 318 -13.45 7.26 -3.86
C ALA A 318 -13.27 8.37 -2.82
N SER A 319 -12.02 8.62 -2.47
CA SER A 319 -11.65 9.63 -1.48
C SER A 319 -11.98 11.05 -1.95
N PHE A 320 -12.06 11.99 -1.01
CA PHE A 320 -12.27 13.40 -1.33
C PHE A 320 -11.24 13.92 -2.34
N ASN A 321 -9.96 13.59 -2.17
CA ASN A 321 -8.89 14.07 -3.05
C ASN A 321 -9.07 13.56 -4.49
N GLU A 322 -9.50 12.30 -4.66
CA GLU A 322 -9.74 11.71 -5.97
C GLU A 322 -10.94 12.34 -6.68
N LEU A 323 -12.04 12.54 -5.95
CA LEU A 323 -13.27 13.14 -6.47
C LEU A 323 -13.13 14.66 -6.72
N ALA A 324 -12.42 15.37 -5.85
CA ALA A 324 -12.18 16.80 -5.99
C ALA A 324 -11.31 17.11 -7.21
N ARG A 325 -10.26 16.31 -7.43
CA ARG A 325 -9.31 16.46 -8.55
C ARG A 325 -9.77 15.84 -9.88
N GLY A 326 -10.99 15.32 -9.97
CA GLY A 326 -11.51 14.72 -11.20
C GLY A 326 -10.84 13.40 -11.61
N ARG A 327 -10.09 12.75 -10.72
CA ARG A 327 -9.33 11.52 -11.05
C ARG A 327 -10.22 10.34 -11.38
N CYS A 328 -11.42 10.30 -10.79
CA CYS A 328 -12.43 9.30 -11.05
C CYS A 328 -13.50 9.78 -12.04
N GLU A 329 -13.24 10.86 -12.80
CA GLU A 329 -14.27 11.50 -13.62
C GLU A 329 -14.83 10.58 -14.72
N GLU A 330 -14.01 9.66 -15.22
CA GLU A 330 -14.40 8.67 -16.24
C GLU A 330 -14.50 7.24 -15.68
N VAL A 331 -14.75 7.11 -14.38
CA VAL A 331 -15.11 5.83 -13.77
C VAL A 331 -16.64 5.69 -13.78
N ASP A 332 -17.12 4.64 -14.44
CA ASP A 332 -18.53 4.29 -14.55
C ASP A 332 -18.96 3.44 -13.35
N PHE A 333 -19.47 4.09 -12.30
CA PHE A 333 -19.87 3.44 -11.04
C PHE A 333 -21.28 2.85 -11.11
N ASP A 334 -21.44 1.62 -10.63
CA ASP A 334 -22.72 0.95 -10.46
C ASP A 334 -23.32 1.23 -9.07
N ILE A 335 -22.48 1.27 -8.03
CA ILE A 335 -22.92 1.41 -6.64
C ILE A 335 -22.15 2.52 -5.96
N ALA A 336 -22.87 3.44 -5.33
CA ALA A 336 -22.30 4.49 -4.49
C ALA A 336 -22.58 4.21 -3.02
N VAL A 337 -21.52 4.12 -2.20
CA VAL A 337 -21.58 3.88 -0.75
C VAL A 337 -21.10 5.11 -0.01
N PHE A 338 -21.88 5.59 0.96
CA PHE A 338 -21.51 6.68 1.87
C PHE A 338 -21.40 6.17 3.31
N THR A 339 -20.21 6.27 3.90
CA THR A 339 -19.94 5.83 5.27
C THR A 339 -20.25 6.90 6.31
N ASN A 340 -19.58 8.06 6.26
CA ASN A 340 -19.79 9.21 7.13
C ASN A 340 -19.05 10.45 6.62
N LEU A 341 -19.35 11.60 7.22
CA LEU A 341 -18.67 12.87 7.01
C LEU A 341 -18.27 13.51 8.35
N SER A 342 -16.97 13.63 8.57
CA SER A 342 -16.36 14.35 9.69
C SER A 342 -15.20 15.26 9.24
N ARG A 343 -14.95 16.34 9.99
CA ARG A 343 -13.85 17.29 9.78
C ARG A 343 -12.56 16.76 10.41
N GLU A 344 -11.77 16.02 9.64
CA GLU A 344 -10.49 15.49 10.15
C GLU A 344 -9.25 15.68 9.27
N HIS A 345 -9.40 16.20 8.05
CA HIS A 345 -8.25 16.41 7.18
C HIS A 345 -7.53 17.72 7.55
N SER A 346 -6.47 17.61 8.35
CA SER A 346 -5.53 18.71 8.65
C SER A 346 -4.94 19.35 7.40
N ASP A 347 -4.83 18.59 6.32
CA ASP A 347 -4.25 19.02 5.05
C ASP A 347 -5.23 19.81 4.17
N PHE A 348 -6.52 19.74 4.47
CA PHE A 348 -7.55 20.41 3.67
C PHE A 348 -7.86 21.79 4.24
N GLN A 349 -7.45 22.83 3.51
CA GLN A 349 -7.72 24.23 3.86
C GLN A 349 -9.13 24.72 3.46
N GLY A 350 -9.94 23.85 2.83
CA GLY A 350 -11.26 24.21 2.32
C GLY A 350 -12.39 24.04 3.33
N THR A 351 -13.60 24.33 2.89
CA THR A 351 -14.81 24.29 3.73
C THR A 351 -15.40 22.89 3.82
N GLU A 352 -16.12 22.58 4.90
CA GLU A 352 -16.85 21.30 5.02
C GLU A 352 -17.87 21.12 3.88
N GLU A 353 -18.40 22.23 3.38
CA GLU A 353 -19.30 22.25 2.23
C GLU A 353 -18.60 21.81 0.94
N GLU A 354 -17.37 22.27 0.68
CA GLU A 354 -16.57 21.81 -0.46
C GLU A 354 -16.27 20.31 -0.36
N TYR A 355 -15.94 19.83 0.84
CA TYR A 355 -15.69 18.41 1.08
C TYR A 355 -16.93 17.56 0.78
N ARG A 356 -18.07 17.98 1.32
CA ARG A 356 -19.38 17.36 1.11
C ARG A 356 -19.80 17.35 -0.37
N LEU A 357 -19.60 18.47 -1.08
CA LEU A 357 -19.92 18.59 -2.51
C LEU A 357 -19.04 17.70 -3.39
N ALA A 358 -17.74 17.58 -3.08
CA ALA A 358 -16.85 16.70 -3.82
C ALA A 358 -17.26 15.22 -3.67
N GLN A 359 -17.57 14.76 -2.46
CA GLN A 359 -18.06 13.39 -2.25
C GLN A 359 -19.41 13.13 -2.93
N ALA A 360 -20.30 14.15 -2.96
CA ALA A 360 -21.58 14.06 -3.66
C ALA A 360 -21.45 13.83 -5.16
N LYS A 361 -20.29 14.11 -5.80
CA LYS A 361 -20.06 13.80 -7.21
C LYS A 361 -20.23 12.30 -7.52
N LEU A 362 -19.90 11.42 -6.57
CA LEU A 362 -20.14 9.98 -6.73
C LEU A 362 -21.63 9.67 -6.82
N PHE A 363 -22.44 10.24 -5.91
CA PHE A 363 -23.89 10.02 -5.86
C PHE A 363 -24.64 10.73 -6.99
N SER A 364 -24.16 11.88 -7.46
CA SER A 364 -24.81 12.62 -8.56
C SER A 364 -24.77 11.85 -9.89
N ARG A 365 -23.82 10.93 -10.05
CA ARG A 365 -23.70 10.01 -11.20
C ARG A 365 -24.67 8.84 -11.17
N MET A 366 -25.32 8.61 -10.04
CA MET A 366 -26.32 7.56 -9.90
C MET A 366 -27.61 7.97 -10.62
N VAL A 367 -27.67 7.72 -11.94
CA VAL A 367 -28.77 8.16 -12.81
C VAL A 367 -29.69 7.04 -13.34
N ASP A 368 -29.20 5.81 -13.50
CA ASP A 368 -29.95 4.67 -14.04
C ASP A 368 -30.61 3.84 -12.92
N PRO A 369 -31.95 3.80 -12.81
CA PRO A 369 -32.64 3.03 -11.76
C PRO A 369 -32.49 1.51 -11.86
N ASP A 370 -32.28 0.97 -13.05
CA ASP A 370 -32.21 -0.48 -13.25
C ASP A 370 -30.83 -0.99 -12.85
N ARG A 371 -29.78 -0.22 -13.18
CA ARG A 371 -28.38 -0.52 -12.91
C ARG A 371 -27.89 -0.02 -11.55
N HIS A 372 -28.12 1.24 -11.21
CA HIS A 372 -27.41 1.89 -10.12
C HIS A 372 -28.06 1.67 -8.74
N ARG A 373 -27.25 1.73 -7.68
CA ARG A 373 -27.72 1.67 -6.28
C ARG A 373 -27.03 2.72 -5.42
N LYS A 374 -27.76 3.27 -4.45
CA LYS A 374 -27.23 4.19 -3.43
C LYS A 374 -27.30 3.53 -2.06
N ILE A 375 -26.16 3.46 -1.37
CA ILE A 375 -26.04 2.87 -0.03
C ILE A 375 -25.60 3.97 0.93
N VAL A 376 -26.39 4.24 1.97
CA VAL A 376 -26.20 5.44 2.80
C VAL A 376 -26.31 5.11 4.29
N ASN A 377 -25.30 5.51 5.06
CA ASN A 377 -25.40 5.54 6.52
C ASN A 377 -26.36 6.64 6.97
N VAL A 378 -27.48 6.28 7.60
CA VAL A 378 -28.49 7.26 8.06
C VAL A 378 -28.30 7.72 9.50
N ASP A 379 -27.29 7.22 10.21
CA ASP A 379 -26.85 7.83 11.48
C ASP A 379 -26.05 9.12 11.23
N ASP A 380 -25.51 9.33 10.02
CA ASP A 380 -24.83 10.56 9.66
C ASP A 380 -25.82 11.70 9.34
N PRO A 381 -25.65 12.90 9.93
CA PRO A 381 -26.53 14.05 9.66
C PRO A 381 -26.63 14.47 8.18
N ASN A 382 -25.62 14.14 7.36
CA ASN A 382 -25.55 14.47 5.95
C ASN A 382 -26.25 13.44 5.05
N ALA A 383 -26.77 12.33 5.59
CA ALA A 383 -27.39 11.26 4.82
C ALA A 383 -28.44 11.77 3.81
N SER A 384 -29.34 12.65 4.26
CA SER A 384 -30.39 13.24 3.42
C SER A 384 -29.85 13.98 2.20
N PHE A 385 -28.67 14.60 2.32
CA PHE A 385 -28.03 15.32 1.23
C PHE A 385 -27.51 14.36 0.15
N TYR A 386 -26.87 13.25 0.54
CA TYR A 386 -26.36 12.24 -0.40
C TYR A 386 -27.50 11.48 -1.09
N ILE A 387 -28.56 11.13 -0.35
CA ILE A 387 -29.78 10.50 -0.89
C ILE A 387 -30.40 11.35 -2.00
N ALA A 388 -30.42 12.68 -1.81
CA ALA A 388 -31.01 13.62 -2.75
C ALA A 388 -30.19 13.85 -4.04
N GLN A 389 -28.94 13.40 -4.10
CA GLN A 389 -28.12 13.54 -5.32
C GLN A 389 -28.53 12.52 -6.39
N GLY A 390 -28.31 12.87 -7.66
CA GLY A 390 -28.58 11.98 -8.79
C GLY A 390 -30.07 11.81 -9.07
N ASN A 391 -30.46 10.69 -9.70
CA ASN A 391 -31.85 10.40 -10.02
C ASN A 391 -32.60 9.90 -8.76
N PRO A 392 -33.76 10.48 -8.39
CA PRO A 392 -34.54 10.05 -7.23
C PRO A 392 -35.19 8.67 -7.37
N ASN A 393 -35.29 8.14 -8.60
CA ASN A 393 -35.83 6.81 -8.85
C ASN A 393 -34.80 5.69 -8.66
N VAL A 394 -33.51 6.04 -8.53
CA VAL A 394 -32.47 5.05 -8.21
C VAL A 394 -32.72 4.49 -6.81
N PRO A 395 -32.79 3.16 -6.63
CA PRO A 395 -33.00 2.55 -5.33
C PRO A 395 -31.96 2.98 -4.30
N VAL A 396 -32.45 3.35 -3.12
CA VAL A 396 -31.65 3.71 -1.96
C VAL A 396 -31.84 2.62 -0.92
N LEU A 397 -30.74 2.08 -0.40
CA LEU A 397 -30.75 1.23 0.79
C LEU A 397 -29.97 1.93 1.89
N THR A 398 -30.47 1.82 3.10
CA THR A 398 -29.96 2.53 4.27
C THR A 398 -29.42 1.58 5.31
N PHE A 399 -28.37 2.00 6.00
CA PHE A 399 -27.86 1.29 7.16
C PHE A 399 -27.61 2.23 8.32
N ALA A 400 -27.68 1.69 9.53
CA ALA A 400 -27.41 2.41 10.76
C ALA A 400 -27.18 1.45 11.93
N ILE A 401 -26.42 1.90 12.92
CA ILE A 401 -26.35 1.23 14.22
C ILE A 401 -27.48 1.71 15.12
N ASP A 402 -27.67 3.03 15.20
CA ASP A 402 -28.54 3.67 16.18
C ASP A 402 -29.97 3.87 15.65
N ASN A 403 -30.12 4.28 14.39
CA ASN A 403 -31.41 4.40 13.74
C ASN A 403 -32.00 3.04 13.30
N LYS A 404 -33.02 2.56 14.03
CA LYS A 404 -33.69 1.28 13.77
C LYS A 404 -34.71 1.31 12.62
N ASP A 405 -34.97 2.48 12.04
CA ASP A 405 -35.80 2.60 10.83
C ASP A 405 -34.99 2.36 9.53
N ALA A 406 -33.67 2.18 9.63
CA ALA A 406 -32.82 1.82 8.49
C ALA A 406 -33.15 0.41 7.97
N ASP A 407 -32.89 0.16 6.69
CA ASP A 407 -33.13 -1.15 6.07
C ASP A 407 -32.25 -2.25 6.68
N VAL A 408 -31.00 -1.92 6.98
CA VAL A 408 -30.01 -2.81 7.58
C VAL A 408 -29.52 -2.23 8.90
N HIS A 409 -29.76 -2.93 10.00
CA HIS A 409 -29.35 -2.48 11.33
C HIS A 409 -29.07 -3.65 12.29
N PRO A 410 -28.23 -3.48 13.32
CA PRO A 410 -27.97 -4.54 14.27
C PRO A 410 -29.15 -4.69 15.24
N LEU A 411 -29.49 -5.95 15.56
CA LEU A 411 -30.37 -6.34 16.67
C LEU A 411 -29.59 -6.44 17.98
N LYS A 412 -28.38 -7.00 17.91
CA LYS A 412 -27.45 -7.18 19.02
C LYS A 412 -26.04 -7.24 18.46
N PHE A 413 -25.06 -6.79 19.23
CA PHE A 413 -23.64 -7.06 18.96
C PHE A 413 -22.88 -7.19 20.28
N GLU A 414 -21.77 -7.92 20.26
CA GLU A 414 -20.82 -8.04 21.36
C GLU A 414 -19.42 -7.72 20.83
N LEU A 415 -18.69 -6.89 21.56
CA LEU A 415 -17.31 -6.50 21.26
C LEU A 415 -16.39 -7.20 22.24
N SER A 416 -15.31 -7.79 21.75
CA SER A 416 -14.23 -8.38 22.55
C SER A 416 -12.86 -7.91 22.05
N LEU A 417 -11.78 -8.41 22.68
CA LEU A 417 -10.41 -8.07 22.30
C LEU A 417 -9.93 -8.79 21.02
N PHE A 418 -10.65 -9.81 20.56
CA PHE A 418 -10.24 -10.67 19.44
C PHE A 418 -11.33 -10.81 18.37
N GLU A 419 -12.60 -10.62 18.74
CA GLU A 419 -13.73 -10.85 17.84
C GLU A 419 -14.89 -9.87 18.10
N THR A 420 -15.61 -9.54 17.03
CA THR A 420 -16.88 -8.83 17.03
C THR A 420 -17.98 -9.75 16.53
N THR A 421 -19.00 -10.00 17.35
CA THR A 421 -20.21 -10.73 16.91
C THR A 421 -21.37 -9.76 16.71
N VAL A 422 -22.10 -9.89 15.61
CA VAL A 422 -23.25 -9.03 15.29
C VAL A 422 -24.40 -9.82 14.69
N LEU A 423 -25.59 -9.60 15.25
CA LEU A 423 -26.86 -10.08 14.71
C LEU A 423 -27.51 -8.94 13.93
N VAL A 424 -27.55 -9.04 12.60
CA VAL A 424 -28.00 -8.00 11.67
C VAL A 424 -29.41 -8.30 11.17
N ASN A 425 -30.32 -7.34 11.29
CA ASN A 425 -31.62 -7.38 10.63
C ASN A 425 -31.51 -6.82 9.22
N THR A 426 -32.07 -7.51 8.23
CA THR A 426 -32.11 -7.07 6.83
C THR A 426 -33.50 -7.28 6.24
N PRO A 427 -33.83 -6.69 5.08
CA PRO A 427 -35.10 -6.94 4.40
C PRO A 427 -35.29 -8.40 3.94
N GLN A 428 -34.20 -9.17 3.80
CA GLN A 428 -34.22 -10.55 3.33
C GLN A 428 -34.18 -11.59 4.47
N GLY A 429 -33.89 -11.17 5.70
CA GLY A 429 -33.76 -12.06 6.85
C GLY A 429 -32.76 -11.54 7.88
N ILE A 430 -32.57 -12.30 8.96
CA ILE A 430 -31.59 -12.00 10.00
C ILE A 430 -30.30 -12.76 9.69
N LEU A 431 -29.17 -12.08 9.82
CA LEU A 431 -27.82 -12.63 9.68
C LEU A 431 -27.14 -12.63 11.06
N GLU A 432 -26.38 -13.68 11.35
CA GLU A 432 -25.42 -13.73 12.46
C GLU A 432 -24.03 -13.74 11.84
N ILE A 433 -23.16 -12.83 12.26
CA ILE A 433 -21.83 -12.62 11.70
C ILE A 433 -20.82 -12.56 12.83
N SER A 434 -19.74 -13.34 12.70
CA SER A 434 -18.54 -13.33 13.53
C SER A 434 -17.37 -12.75 12.74
N SER A 435 -16.82 -11.61 13.17
CA SER A 435 -15.75 -10.93 12.43
C SER A 435 -14.53 -10.67 13.32
N GLY A 436 -13.33 -10.87 12.77
CA GLY A 436 -12.07 -10.47 13.39
C GLY A 436 -11.85 -8.96 13.45
N LEU A 437 -12.69 -8.17 12.76
CA LEU A 437 -12.61 -6.71 12.77
C LEU A 437 -13.13 -6.15 14.10
N LEU A 438 -12.24 -5.52 14.87
CA LEU A 438 -12.54 -5.06 16.23
C LEU A 438 -13.21 -3.69 16.27
N GLY A 439 -14.10 -3.52 17.24
CA GLY A 439 -14.61 -2.21 17.65
C GLY A 439 -15.91 -1.79 16.95
N ARG A 440 -16.61 -0.84 17.59
CA ARG A 440 -17.93 -0.39 17.14
C ARG A 440 -17.92 0.25 15.75
N HIS A 441 -16.84 0.91 15.36
CA HIS A 441 -16.72 1.53 14.04
C HIS A 441 -16.76 0.49 12.91
N ASN A 442 -16.16 -0.69 13.11
CA ASN A 442 -16.20 -1.78 12.12
C ASN A 442 -17.59 -2.40 11.96
N ILE A 443 -18.50 -2.23 12.94
CA ILE A 443 -19.92 -2.58 12.74
C ILE A 443 -20.52 -1.74 11.61
N TYR A 444 -20.18 -0.46 11.47
CA TYR A 444 -20.66 0.33 10.32
C TYR A 444 -20.13 -0.23 8.99
N SER A 445 -18.87 -0.67 8.95
CA SER A 445 -18.29 -1.30 7.76
C SER A 445 -19.00 -2.62 7.40
N ILE A 446 -19.27 -3.47 8.40
CA ILE A 446 -20.04 -4.71 8.24
C ILE A 446 -21.44 -4.40 7.71
N LEU A 447 -22.16 -3.46 8.32
CA LEU A 447 -23.50 -3.08 7.88
C LEU A 447 -23.50 -2.50 6.46
N ALA A 448 -22.49 -1.69 6.10
CA ALA A 448 -22.33 -1.18 4.74
C ALA A 448 -22.15 -2.32 3.73
N ALA A 449 -21.26 -3.28 4.02
CA ALA A 449 -21.03 -4.45 3.17
C ALA A 449 -22.29 -5.32 3.03
N VAL A 450 -22.97 -5.62 4.15
CA VAL A 450 -24.26 -6.33 4.14
C VAL A 450 -25.26 -5.60 3.26
N THR A 451 -25.36 -4.27 3.36
CA THR A 451 -26.32 -3.48 2.58
C THR A 451 -26.00 -3.51 1.08
N VAL A 452 -24.72 -3.52 0.70
CA VAL A 452 -24.31 -3.75 -0.70
C VAL A 452 -24.73 -5.15 -1.16
N GLY A 453 -24.49 -6.19 -0.36
CA GLY A 453 -24.91 -7.57 -0.65
C GLY A 453 -26.41 -7.69 -0.88
N ILE A 454 -27.22 -7.07 -0.01
CA ILE A 454 -28.68 -6.99 -0.17
C ILE A 454 -29.07 -6.23 -1.45
N ALA A 455 -28.37 -5.14 -1.77
CA ALA A 455 -28.67 -4.31 -2.94
C ALA A 455 -28.42 -5.02 -4.28
N VAL A 456 -27.44 -5.93 -4.32
CA VAL A 456 -27.13 -6.77 -5.50
C VAL A 456 -27.85 -8.11 -5.51
N GLY A 457 -28.62 -8.43 -4.46
CA GLY A 457 -29.37 -9.67 -4.36
C GLY A 457 -28.50 -10.90 -4.07
N ALA A 458 -27.38 -10.72 -3.38
CA ALA A 458 -26.53 -11.82 -2.93
C ALA A 458 -27.28 -12.76 -1.97
N LEU A 459 -26.91 -14.04 -1.97
CA LEU A 459 -27.42 -14.98 -0.98
C LEU A 459 -26.91 -14.59 0.42
N LEU A 460 -27.78 -14.69 1.42
CA LEU A 460 -27.43 -14.40 2.81
C LEU A 460 -26.19 -15.19 3.28
N GLU A 461 -26.04 -16.43 2.83
CA GLU A 461 -24.89 -17.30 3.13
C GLU A 461 -23.58 -16.76 2.53
N ASP A 462 -23.62 -16.20 1.31
CA ASP A 462 -22.44 -15.60 0.67
C ASP A 462 -22.04 -14.29 1.35
N ILE A 463 -23.02 -13.51 1.80
CA ILE A 463 -22.78 -12.27 2.57
C ILE A 463 -22.05 -12.61 3.88
N VAL A 464 -22.56 -13.58 4.63
CA VAL A 464 -21.93 -14.00 5.90
C VAL A 464 -20.53 -14.52 5.62
N ARG A 465 -20.39 -15.54 4.75
CA ARG A 465 -19.10 -16.15 4.44
C ARG A 465 -18.04 -15.14 4.02
N GLY A 466 -18.39 -14.21 3.12
CA GLY A 466 -17.42 -13.21 2.66
C GLY A 466 -17.02 -12.19 3.73
N ILE A 467 -17.91 -11.85 4.66
CA ILE A 467 -17.58 -10.93 5.76
C ILE A 467 -16.71 -11.64 6.81
N GLU A 468 -17.03 -12.89 7.15
CA GLU A 468 -16.30 -13.69 8.14
C GLU A 468 -14.89 -14.09 7.66
N GLU A 469 -14.66 -14.19 6.34
CA GLU A 469 -13.34 -14.45 5.75
C GLU A 469 -12.33 -13.31 5.97
N VAL A 470 -12.79 -12.11 6.35
CA VAL A 470 -11.89 -10.97 6.63
C VAL A 470 -11.43 -11.04 8.08
N ASP A 471 -10.31 -11.71 8.29
CA ASP A 471 -9.64 -11.76 9.60
C ASP A 471 -9.17 -10.37 10.05
N ALA A 472 -8.52 -9.64 9.14
CA ALA A 472 -8.03 -8.29 9.41
C ALA A 472 -7.85 -7.46 8.14
N VAL A 473 -7.88 -6.14 8.30
CA VAL A 473 -7.54 -5.18 7.25
C VAL A 473 -6.12 -4.67 7.48
N PRO A 474 -5.19 -4.86 6.54
CA PRO A 474 -3.79 -4.54 6.76
C PRO A 474 -3.57 -3.11 7.27
N GLY A 475 -3.00 -2.98 8.47
CA GLY A 475 -2.71 -1.69 9.11
C GLY A 475 -3.92 -0.84 9.51
N ARG A 476 -5.10 -1.45 9.69
CA ARG A 476 -6.34 -0.81 10.15
C ARG A 476 -6.96 -1.63 11.29
N CYS A 477 -6.59 -1.31 12.52
CA CYS A 477 -6.93 -2.08 13.71
C CYS A 477 -6.65 -3.59 13.51
N GLU A 478 -5.52 -3.90 12.85
CA GLU A 478 -5.15 -5.27 12.48
C GLU A 478 -4.75 -6.04 13.73
N VAL A 479 -5.52 -7.08 14.07
CA VAL A 479 -5.24 -7.94 15.22
C VAL A 479 -4.08 -8.86 14.89
N ILE A 480 -3.10 -8.90 15.78
CA ILE A 480 -2.00 -9.87 15.74
C ILE A 480 -2.27 -10.91 16.82
N ASP A 481 -2.66 -12.10 16.39
CA ASP A 481 -2.98 -13.22 17.25
C ASP A 481 -2.02 -14.38 16.96
N GLU A 482 -1.20 -14.71 17.96
CA GLU A 482 -0.29 -15.84 18.03
C GLU A 482 -0.67 -16.73 19.24
N GLU A 483 -1.97 -16.81 19.54
CA GLU A 483 -2.59 -17.55 20.64
C GLU A 483 -2.32 -16.98 22.05
N GLN A 484 -1.97 -15.70 22.14
CA GLN A 484 -1.71 -15.04 23.43
C GLN A 484 -3.01 -14.63 24.18
N ALA A 485 -2.91 -14.41 25.49
CA ALA A 485 -4.06 -14.07 26.35
C ALA A 485 -4.47 -12.57 26.33
N PHE A 486 -3.88 -11.75 25.47
CA PHE A 486 -4.12 -10.29 25.40
C PHE A 486 -4.16 -9.79 23.96
N GLY A 487 -4.85 -8.68 23.71
CA GLY A 487 -4.98 -8.15 22.36
C GLY A 487 -3.74 -7.37 21.93
N VAL A 488 -3.28 -7.57 20.70
CA VAL A 488 -2.28 -6.72 20.05
C VAL A 488 -2.87 -6.22 18.74
N ILE A 489 -2.89 -4.90 18.53
CA ILE A 489 -3.30 -4.32 17.24
C ILE A 489 -2.24 -3.41 16.64
N VAL A 490 -2.18 -3.41 15.31
CA VAL A 490 -1.39 -2.49 14.51
C VAL A 490 -2.30 -1.58 13.68
N ASP A 491 -2.09 -0.26 13.75
CA ASP A 491 -2.91 0.73 13.07
C ASP A 491 -2.11 1.93 12.53
N HIS A 492 -2.56 2.49 11.40
CA HIS A 492 -1.93 3.65 10.75
C HIS A 492 -2.27 5.00 11.40
N ALA A 493 -2.98 5.05 12.53
CA ALA A 493 -3.38 6.30 13.18
C ALA A 493 -2.17 7.20 13.53
N CYS A 494 -1.86 8.15 12.65
CA CYS A 494 -0.70 9.04 12.74
C CYS A 494 -1.05 10.52 12.90
N THR A 495 -2.35 10.84 12.99
CA THR A 495 -2.87 12.19 13.27
C THR A 495 -3.54 12.23 14.64
N PRO A 496 -3.57 13.39 15.33
CA PRO A 496 -4.21 13.50 16.65
C PRO A 496 -5.68 13.03 16.66
N PRO A 497 -6.54 13.41 15.70
CA PRO A 497 -7.91 12.89 15.65
C PRO A 497 -7.98 11.38 15.42
N ALA A 498 -7.18 10.83 14.50
CA ALA A 498 -7.16 9.39 14.23
C ALA A 498 -6.72 8.58 15.45
N LEU A 499 -5.64 8.99 16.13
CA LEU A 499 -5.15 8.33 17.34
C LEU A 499 -6.18 8.41 18.47
N SER A 500 -6.81 9.57 18.63
CA SER A 500 -7.88 9.77 19.60
C SER A 500 -9.03 8.77 19.40
N ARG A 501 -9.51 8.61 18.16
CA ARG A 501 -10.61 7.70 17.81
C ARG A 501 -10.23 6.24 17.92
N LEU A 502 -9.00 5.87 17.54
CA LEU A 502 -8.47 4.53 17.72
C LEU A 502 -8.51 4.14 19.20
N LEU A 503 -7.94 4.96 20.08
CA LEU A 503 -7.89 4.67 21.52
C LEU A 503 -9.26 4.69 22.19
N ASP A 504 -10.19 5.54 21.72
CA ASP A 504 -11.60 5.48 22.17
C ASP A 504 -12.25 4.14 21.79
N SER A 505 -12.06 3.70 20.53
CA SER A 505 -12.59 2.43 20.04
C SER A 505 -12.01 1.24 20.80
N VAL A 506 -10.71 1.24 21.08
CA VAL A 506 -10.05 0.21 21.90
C VAL A 506 -10.61 0.20 23.31
N ARG A 507 -10.87 1.37 23.90
CA ARG A 507 -11.44 1.45 25.26
C ARG A 507 -12.86 0.87 25.34
N GLU A 508 -13.63 0.91 24.25
CA GLU A 508 -14.95 0.27 24.16
C GLU A 508 -14.88 -1.27 24.22
N LEU A 509 -13.74 -1.87 23.85
CA LEU A 509 -13.49 -3.31 23.99
C LEU A 509 -13.30 -3.75 25.46
N LYS A 510 -13.26 -2.79 26.39
CA LYS A 510 -13.07 -2.98 27.83
C LYS A 510 -11.79 -3.74 28.21
N PRO A 511 -10.61 -3.37 27.66
CA PRO A 511 -9.35 -3.95 28.10
C PRO A 511 -9.08 -3.57 29.57
N ARG A 512 -8.34 -4.43 30.27
CA ARG A 512 -7.85 -4.17 31.63
C ARG A 512 -6.91 -2.96 31.66
N ARG A 513 -6.01 -2.87 30.67
CA ARG A 513 -5.00 -1.82 30.49
C ARG A 513 -4.75 -1.59 29.00
N ILE A 514 -4.46 -0.34 28.61
CA ILE A 514 -4.01 0.00 27.25
C ILE A 514 -2.53 0.39 27.27
N ILE A 515 -1.73 -0.24 26.41
CA ILE A 515 -0.30 0.01 26.21
C ILE A 515 -0.11 0.50 24.77
N THR A 516 0.28 1.75 24.59
CA THR A 516 0.35 2.37 23.24
C THR A 516 1.79 2.67 22.83
N VAL A 517 2.19 2.20 21.65
CA VAL A 517 3.41 2.62 20.96
C VAL A 517 3.04 3.64 19.90
N ILE A 518 3.66 4.81 19.93
CA ILE A 518 3.42 5.86 18.94
C ILE A 518 4.72 6.58 18.61
N GLY A 519 4.91 6.86 17.33
CA GLY A 519 5.99 7.71 16.85
C GLY A 519 5.49 8.83 15.95
N SER A 520 6.41 9.65 15.47
CA SER A 520 6.12 10.69 14.49
C SER A 520 7.17 10.71 13.40
N CYS A 521 6.72 10.93 12.16
CA CYS A 521 7.55 11.26 11.00
C CYS A 521 8.46 12.48 11.26
N GLY A 522 9.68 12.39 10.72
CA GLY A 522 10.57 13.53 10.60
C GLY A 522 10.12 14.52 9.51
N GLU A 523 10.66 15.74 9.55
CA GLU A 523 10.52 16.81 8.55
C GLU A 523 9.11 17.37 8.30
N LYS A 524 8.05 16.61 8.62
CA LYS A 524 6.65 16.96 8.41
C LYS A 524 5.97 17.31 9.74
N GLU A 525 5.11 18.33 9.69
CA GLU A 525 4.06 18.60 10.70
C GLU A 525 4.49 18.58 12.18
N ARG A 526 5.64 19.17 12.56
CA ARG A 526 6.13 19.21 13.95
C ARG A 526 5.07 19.59 15.00
N GLY A 527 4.14 20.48 14.64
CA GLY A 527 3.05 20.93 15.50
C GLY A 527 2.11 19.82 16.01
N LYS A 528 2.06 18.66 15.36
CA LYS A 528 1.23 17.52 15.81
C LYS A 528 1.90 16.66 16.88
N ARG A 529 3.24 16.67 16.96
CA ARG A 529 4.03 15.80 17.87
C ARG A 529 3.60 15.92 19.33
N PRO A 530 3.46 17.12 19.92
CA PRO A 530 3.02 17.23 21.31
C PRO A 530 1.58 16.75 21.52
N LEU A 531 0.72 16.93 20.51
CA LEU A 531 -0.70 16.54 20.58
C LEU A 531 -0.85 15.02 20.57
N LEU A 532 -0.05 14.31 19.75
CA LEU A 532 -0.02 12.85 19.71
C LEU A 532 0.36 12.27 21.08
N THR A 533 1.46 12.76 21.67
CA THR A 533 1.89 12.34 23.01
C THR A 533 0.80 12.57 24.03
N LYS A 534 0.23 13.78 24.06
CA LYS A 534 -0.81 14.14 25.01
C LYS A 534 -2.00 13.19 24.94
N ILE A 535 -2.48 12.90 23.74
CA ILE A 535 -3.61 11.99 23.52
C ILE A 535 -3.25 10.57 23.95
N ALA A 536 -2.07 10.07 23.54
CA ALA A 536 -1.61 8.74 23.91
C ALA A 536 -1.54 8.58 25.44
N THR A 537 -0.94 9.54 26.14
CA THR A 537 -0.81 9.52 27.60
C THR A 537 -2.11 9.81 28.35
N ASP A 538 -3.06 10.53 27.75
CA ASP A 538 -4.36 10.78 28.38
C ASP A 538 -5.29 9.56 28.25
N LYS A 539 -5.13 8.74 27.20
CA LYS A 539 -6.02 7.60 26.87
C LYS A 539 -5.42 6.21 27.07
N SER A 540 -4.11 6.11 27.30
CA SER A 540 -3.39 4.86 27.55
C SER A 540 -2.76 4.86 28.93
N ASP A 541 -2.75 3.71 29.57
CA ASP A 541 -2.18 3.52 30.89
C ASP A 541 -0.64 3.51 30.83
N VAL A 542 -0.09 3.00 29.73
CA VAL A 542 1.34 3.04 29.40
C VAL A 542 1.51 3.54 27.98
N THR A 543 2.42 4.49 27.77
CA THR A 543 2.78 5.02 26.46
C THR A 543 4.27 4.85 26.21
N MET A 544 4.64 4.31 25.05
CA MET A 544 6.01 4.18 24.55
C MET A 544 6.17 5.11 23.34
N LEU A 545 7.00 6.14 23.48
CA LEU A 545 7.33 7.07 22.40
C LEU A 545 8.53 6.57 21.61
N THR A 546 8.45 6.64 20.29
CA THR A 546 9.53 6.23 19.40
C THR A 546 9.61 7.07 18.13
N SER A 547 10.60 6.81 17.28
CA SER A 547 10.68 7.42 15.94
C SER A 547 9.93 6.58 14.92
N ASP A 548 9.38 7.24 13.91
CA ASP A 548 8.74 6.58 12.76
C ASP A 548 9.19 7.36 11.53
N ASN A 549 9.88 6.73 10.57
CA ASN A 549 10.38 7.40 9.37
C ASN A 549 11.03 8.78 9.66
N PRO A 550 12.13 8.85 10.45
CA PRO A 550 12.76 10.11 10.86
C PRO A 550 13.33 10.93 9.69
N GLY A 551 13.52 10.34 8.50
CA GLY A 551 14.07 11.06 7.35
C GLY A 551 15.46 11.61 7.68
N SER A 552 15.74 12.89 7.37
CA SER A 552 17.01 13.52 7.74
C SER A 552 17.07 14.11 9.15
N GLU A 553 15.98 14.03 9.92
CA GLU A 553 15.90 14.58 11.28
C GLU A 553 16.45 13.59 12.32
N ASP A 554 17.07 14.10 13.40
CA ASP A 554 17.53 13.26 14.51
C ASP A 554 16.32 12.69 15.27
N PRO A 555 16.20 11.36 15.44
CA PRO A 555 15.15 10.74 16.25
C PRO A 555 15.00 11.34 17.65
N LEU A 556 16.11 11.77 18.28
CA LEU A 556 16.07 12.35 19.62
C LEU A 556 15.41 13.75 19.62
N ASP A 557 15.57 14.53 18.56
CA ASP A 557 14.90 15.83 18.41
C ASP A 557 13.38 15.63 18.23
N ILE A 558 12.97 14.62 17.46
CA ILE A 558 11.55 14.25 17.31
C ILE A 558 10.95 13.89 18.66
N LEU A 559 11.68 13.11 19.46
CA LEU A 559 11.22 12.68 20.78
C LEU A 559 11.18 13.81 21.80
N ASP A 560 12.13 14.76 21.74
CA ASP A 560 12.08 15.98 22.55
C ASP A 560 10.84 16.83 22.22
N ASP A 561 10.52 17.02 20.93
CA ASP A 561 9.29 17.67 20.48
C ASP A 561 8.04 16.95 21.00
N MET A 562 8.05 15.61 21.00
CA MET A 562 6.94 14.80 21.52
C MET A 562 6.75 14.97 23.03
N LEU A 563 7.83 15.05 23.82
CA LEU A 563 7.78 15.23 25.28
C LEU A 563 7.12 16.54 25.72
N VAL A 564 7.12 17.58 24.85
CA VAL A 564 6.40 18.84 25.10
C VAL A 564 4.92 18.60 25.39
N GLY A 565 4.33 17.51 24.85
CA GLY A 565 2.93 17.13 25.09
C GLY A 565 2.57 16.86 26.55
N VAL A 566 3.55 16.48 27.37
CA VAL A 566 3.42 16.29 28.82
C VAL A 566 4.17 17.35 29.64
N GLY A 567 4.67 18.40 28.98
CA GLY A 567 5.41 19.49 29.61
C GLY A 567 6.81 19.10 30.06
N TRP A 568 7.40 18.06 29.46
CA TRP A 568 8.77 17.61 29.74
C TRP A 568 9.71 17.98 28.60
N THR A 569 11.01 17.97 28.90
CA THR A 569 12.10 17.97 27.93
C THR A 569 12.88 16.67 28.04
N MET A 570 13.70 16.35 27.04
CA MET A 570 14.62 15.22 27.08
C MET A 570 15.54 15.27 28.29
N GLN A 571 15.98 16.48 28.70
CA GLN A 571 16.78 16.66 29.91
C GLN A 571 16.02 16.30 31.19
N ASP A 572 14.72 16.60 31.24
CA ASP A 572 13.89 16.23 32.38
C ASP A 572 13.67 14.72 32.43
N TYR A 573 13.46 14.08 31.27
CA TYR A 573 13.33 12.63 31.16
C TYR A 573 14.61 11.89 31.60
N LEU A 574 15.78 12.35 31.14
CA LEU A 574 17.07 11.71 31.45
C LEU A 574 17.48 11.79 32.93
N LYS A 575 17.03 12.81 33.68
CA LYS A 575 17.27 12.89 35.14
C LYS A 575 16.69 11.69 35.90
N TYR A 576 15.63 11.10 35.39
CA TYR A 576 14.96 9.95 36.00
C TYR A 576 15.60 8.61 35.60
N GLY A 577 16.20 8.55 34.40
CA GLY A 577 16.92 7.38 33.91
C GLY A 577 18.17 7.01 34.73
N GLU A 578 18.78 7.95 35.46
CA GLU A 578 19.98 7.66 36.28
C GLU A 578 19.74 6.63 37.40
N ASN A 579 18.49 6.42 37.82
CA ASN A 579 18.11 5.42 38.82
C ASN A 579 17.17 4.33 38.26
N ASP A 580 17.05 4.25 36.93
CA ASP A 580 16.12 3.37 36.22
C ASP A 580 14.67 3.48 36.76
N TYR A 581 14.27 4.68 37.19
CA TYR A 581 12.95 4.95 37.77
C TYR A 581 12.30 6.16 37.09
N TYR A 582 11.29 5.91 36.28
CA TYR A 582 10.51 6.95 35.60
C TYR A 582 9.21 7.23 36.40
N PRO A 583 9.06 8.42 37.00
CA PRO A 583 7.88 8.71 37.80
C PRO A 583 6.61 8.72 36.92
N PRO A 584 5.46 8.28 37.47
CA PRO A 584 4.20 8.38 36.75
C PRO A 584 3.83 9.84 36.49
N LEU A 585 3.11 10.06 35.39
CA LEU A 585 2.51 11.34 35.07
C LEU A 585 1.47 11.74 36.13
N PRO A 586 1.03 13.02 36.19
CA PRO A 586 0.04 13.47 37.17
C PRO A 586 -1.29 12.71 37.15
N ASN A 587 -1.63 12.06 36.04
CA ASN A 587 -2.81 11.21 35.88
C ASN A 587 -2.59 9.75 36.35
N GLY A 588 -1.38 9.39 36.80
CA GLY A 588 -0.99 8.04 37.22
C GLY A 588 -0.50 7.14 36.08
N HIS A 589 -0.55 7.59 34.83
CA HIS A 589 -0.11 6.82 33.67
C HIS A 589 1.41 6.89 33.50
N ARG A 590 1.96 5.97 32.70
CA ARG A 590 3.40 5.81 32.50
C ARG A 590 3.83 6.22 31.11
N LEU A 591 5.03 6.77 31.00
CA LEU A 591 5.61 7.21 29.75
C LEU A 591 7.05 6.72 29.64
N PHE A 592 7.36 6.02 28.56
CA PHE A 592 8.67 5.54 28.20
C PHE A 592 9.07 6.05 26.82
N LEU A 593 10.38 6.08 26.56
CA LEU A 593 10.93 6.65 25.34
C LEU A 593 12.05 5.76 24.83
N HIS A 594 12.00 5.40 23.56
CA HIS A 594 13.04 4.64 22.89
C HIS A 594 13.14 5.08 21.43
N ASP A 595 14.32 5.51 20.99
CA ASP A 595 14.57 6.00 19.61
C ASP A 595 14.42 4.90 18.55
N ILE A 596 14.82 3.67 18.88
CA ILE A 596 14.63 2.50 18.01
C ILE A 596 13.21 1.93 18.12
N ARG A 597 12.42 2.04 17.05
CA ARG A 597 11.03 1.56 16.98
C ARG A 597 10.87 0.07 17.27
N ARG A 598 11.76 -0.78 16.73
CA ARG A 598 11.81 -2.22 17.02
C ARG A 598 11.77 -2.51 18.51
N VAL A 599 12.60 -1.80 19.28
CA VAL A 599 12.70 -2.01 20.72
C VAL A 599 11.43 -1.52 21.41
N ALA A 600 10.93 -0.33 21.06
CA ALA A 600 9.67 0.20 21.60
C ALA A 600 8.49 -0.77 21.41
N VAL A 601 8.34 -1.33 20.20
CA VAL A 601 7.28 -2.29 19.86
C VAL A 601 7.42 -3.57 20.68
N ARG A 602 8.59 -4.23 20.64
CA ARG A 602 8.85 -5.46 21.39
C ARG A 602 8.67 -5.25 22.90
N CYS A 603 9.05 -4.07 23.40
CA CYS A 603 8.86 -3.72 24.80
C CYS A 603 7.39 -3.56 25.19
N ALA A 604 6.57 -2.95 24.35
CA ALA A 604 5.15 -2.86 24.62
C ALA A 604 4.46 -4.22 24.57
N VAL A 605 4.84 -5.09 23.61
CA VAL A 605 4.29 -6.45 23.49
C VAL A 605 4.60 -7.28 24.74
N ALA A 606 5.85 -7.30 25.21
CA ALA A 606 6.16 -8.12 26.39
C ALA A 606 5.63 -7.55 27.72
N MET A 607 5.22 -6.28 27.77
CA MET A 607 4.46 -5.73 28.90
C MET A 607 3.01 -6.24 28.96
N GLY A 608 2.50 -6.84 27.88
CA GLY A 608 1.14 -7.36 27.79
C GLY A 608 0.86 -8.46 28.81
N GLU A 609 -0.29 -8.38 29.47
CA GLU A 609 -0.81 -9.40 30.38
C GLU A 609 -2.26 -9.71 30.02
N GLU A 610 -2.79 -10.83 30.52
CA GLU A 610 -4.17 -11.28 30.27
C GLU A 610 -5.20 -10.14 30.38
N GLY A 611 -5.98 -9.95 29.30
CA GLY A 611 -7.02 -8.92 29.20
C GLY A 611 -6.52 -7.51 28.87
N ASP A 612 -5.22 -7.30 28.66
CA ASP A 612 -4.68 -6.02 28.16
C ASP A 612 -4.89 -5.83 26.66
N MET A 613 -4.68 -4.60 26.20
CA MET A 613 -4.54 -4.26 24.79
C MET A 613 -3.23 -3.52 24.53
N VAL A 614 -2.41 -4.05 23.63
CA VAL A 614 -1.26 -3.36 23.05
C VAL A 614 -1.67 -2.73 21.72
N VAL A 615 -1.39 -1.43 21.56
CA VAL A 615 -1.75 -0.64 20.38
C VAL A 615 -0.48 -0.08 19.76
N VAL A 616 -0.09 -0.58 18.59
CA VAL A 616 1.04 -0.07 17.82
C VAL A 616 0.50 0.84 16.72
N ALA A 617 0.68 2.15 16.90
CA ALA A 617 0.12 3.17 16.02
C ALA A 617 1.21 3.89 15.19
N GLY A 618 0.80 4.43 14.04
CA GLY A 618 1.62 5.28 13.16
C GLY A 618 1.75 4.70 11.75
N LYS A 619 2.48 3.59 11.61
CA LYS A 619 2.82 2.99 10.30
C LYS A 619 1.71 2.16 9.68
N GLY A 620 0.96 1.42 10.49
CA GLY A 620 -0.08 0.51 10.00
C GLY A 620 0.47 -0.55 9.04
N HIS A 621 0.26 -0.35 7.74
CA HIS A 621 0.63 -1.29 6.68
C HIS A 621 1.99 -0.97 6.03
N GLU A 622 2.62 0.15 6.38
CA GLU A 622 3.94 0.53 5.86
C GLU A 622 5.03 -0.40 6.41
N ALA A 623 5.65 -1.17 5.51
CA ALA A 623 6.69 -2.16 5.84
C ALA A 623 8.13 -1.63 5.62
N TYR A 624 8.37 -0.35 5.90
CA TYR A 624 9.69 0.26 5.76
C TYR A 624 9.98 1.33 6.81
N GLN A 625 11.26 1.59 7.08
CA GLN A 625 11.75 2.72 7.86
C GLN A 625 12.66 3.59 6.97
N ILE A 626 12.45 4.90 6.98
CA ILE A 626 13.29 5.87 6.24
C ILE A 626 14.25 6.59 7.19
N GLU A 627 15.55 6.41 6.98
CA GLU A 627 16.64 7.10 7.69
C GLU A 627 17.60 7.76 6.68
N GLY A 628 17.63 9.09 6.66
CA GLY A 628 18.25 9.87 5.59
C GLY A 628 17.65 9.51 4.23
N ASP A 629 18.51 9.08 3.31
CA ASP A 629 18.11 8.64 1.96
C ASP A 629 17.90 7.11 1.86
N LYS A 630 17.99 6.39 2.99
CA LYS A 630 17.86 4.92 3.00
C LYS A 630 16.46 4.50 3.40
N LYS A 631 15.91 3.55 2.62
CA LYS A 631 14.67 2.85 2.92
C LYS A 631 15.02 1.41 3.31
N GLU A 632 14.86 1.08 4.58
CA GLU A 632 15.12 -0.27 5.11
C GLU A 632 13.80 -0.98 5.41
N PHE A 633 13.78 -2.31 5.31
CA PHE A 633 12.59 -3.10 5.61
C PHE A 633 12.31 -3.09 7.12
N PHE A 634 11.08 -2.76 7.49
CA PHE A 634 10.62 -2.72 8.87
C PHE A 634 9.10 -2.78 8.91
N ASP A 635 8.52 -3.84 9.48
CA ASP A 635 7.08 -4.03 9.56
C ASP A 635 6.64 -4.22 11.02
N ASP A 636 5.83 -3.30 11.55
CA ASP A 636 5.31 -3.38 12.92
C ASP A 636 4.59 -4.70 13.20
N ARG A 637 3.96 -5.31 12.19
CA ARG A 637 3.20 -6.55 12.32
C ARG A 637 4.13 -7.74 12.49
N GLU A 638 5.20 -7.81 11.70
CA GLU A 638 6.23 -8.84 11.87
C GLU A 638 6.94 -8.68 13.20
N GLU A 639 7.26 -7.45 13.62
CA GLU A 639 7.84 -7.21 14.93
C GLU A 639 6.93 -7.63 16.08
N CYS A 640 5.62 -7.43 15.96
CA CYS A 640 4.64 -7.90 16.94
C CYS A 640 4.58 -9.43 16.99
N ARG A 641 4.46 -10.09 15.82
CA ARG A 641 4.42 -11.56 15.74
C ARG A 641 5.69 -12.19 16.32
N GLU A 642 6.85 -11.70 15.91
CA GLU A 642 8.12 -12.15 16.46
C GLU A 642 8.21 -11.92 17.96
N ALA A 643 7.76 -10.76 18.47
CA ALA A 643 7.79 -10.47 19.90
C ALA A 643 6.92 -11.45 20.70
N LEU A 644 5.71 -11.73 20.21
CA LEU A 644 4.74 -12.62 20.86
C LEU A 644 5.29 -14.02 21.09
N GLN A 645 6.08 -14.54 20.14
CA GLN A 645 6.71 -15.87 20.25
C GLN A 645 7.67 -16.00 21.44
N TYR A 646 8.21 -14.89 21.97
CA TYR A 646 9.16 -14.91 23.09
C TYR A 646 8.57 -14.39 24.42
N VAL A 647 7.33 -13.88 24.46
CA VAL A 647 6.75 -13.31 25.69
C VAL A 647 6.71 -14.35 26.81
N ASP A 648 6.26 -15.56 26.50
CA ASP A 648 6.20 -16.66 27.46
C ASP A 648 7.59 -17.07 27.94
N GLU A 649 8.61 -17.05 27.06
CA GLU A 649 9.99 -17.35 27.44
C GLU A 649 10.55 -16.30 28.40
N LEU A 650 10.25 -15.02 28.17
CA LEU A 650 10.66 -13.92 29.06
C LEU A 650 10.05 -14.08 30.45
N HIS A 651 8.75 -14.40 30.52
CA HIS A 651 8.05 -14.66 31.78
C HIS A 651 8.60 -15.91 32.48
N GLN A 652 8.90 -16.99 31.75
CA GLN A 652 9.51 -18.21 32.30
C GLN A 652 10.95 -18.00 32.79
N ALA A 653 11.72 -17.12 32.13
CA ALA A 653 13.04 -16.70 32.58
C ALA A 653 13.00 -15.82 33.84
N GLY A 654 11.79 -15.45 34.30
CA GLY A 654 11.56 -14.61 35.46
C GLY A 654 11.83 -13.14 35.20
N ILE A 655 11.99 -12.69 33.95
CA ILE A 655 12.21 -11.27 33.66
C ILE A 655 10.94 -10.50 33.99
N ASP A 656 11.05 -9.45 34.81
CA ASP A 656 9.92 -8.57 35.10
C ASP A 656 9.67 -7.67 33.90
N THR A 657 8.63 -8.00 33.14
CA THR A 657 8.26 -7.25 31.95
C THR A 657 7.32 -6.07 32.24
N SER A 658 6.92 -5.84 33.49
CA SER A 658 5.92 -4.84 33.86
C SER A 658 6.44 -3.40 33.81
N GLU A 659 7.77 -3.20 33.89
CA GLU A 659 8.42 -1.90 33.85
C GLU A 659 9.60 -1.90 32.87
N PHE A 660 9.72 -0.86 32.04
CA PHE A 660 10.89 -0.66 31.19
C PHE A 660 11.89 0.33 31.83
N PRO A 661 13.21 0.07 31.83
CA PRO A 661 13.88 -1.12 31.30
C PRO A 661 13.59 -2.37 32.14
N TRP A 662 13.33 -3.50 31.47
CA TRP A 662 13.03 -4.77 32.14
C TRP A 662 14.20 -5.24 32.99
N ARG A 663 13.88 -5.71 34.18
CA ARG A 663 14.86 -6.11 35.18
C ARG A 663 14.72 -7.59 35.53
N LEU A 664 15.83 -8.16 36.01
CA LEU A 664 15.80 -9.48 36.62
C LEU A 664 15.29 -9.38 38.07
N PRO A 665 14.58 -10.38 38.60
CA PRO A 665 14.04 -10.35 39.97
C PRO A 665 15.10 -10.13 41.04
N GLU A 666 16.34 -10.53 40.77
CA GLU A 666 17.48 -10.39 41.69
C GLU A 666 18.06 -8.96 41.75
N SER A 667 17.56 -8.03 40.93
CA SER A 667 18.10 -6.66 40.79
C SER A 667 17.31 -5.57 41.54
N HIS A 668 16.36 -5.96 42.40
CA HIS A 668 15.56 -5.07 43.25
C HIS A 668 15.95 -5.09 44.73
#